data_AF-A0A7Z0PAE5-F1
#
_entry.id   AF-A0A7Z0PAE5-F1
#
_cell.length_a   1.000
_cell.length_b   1.000
_cell.length_c   1.000
_cell.angle_alpha   90.00
_cell.angle_beta   90.00
_cell.angle_gamma   90.00
#
_symmetry.space_group_name_H-M   'P 1'
#
loop_
_entity.id
_entity.type
_entity.pdbx_description
1 polymer ?
#
loop_
_entity_poly.entity_id
_entity_poly.type
_entity_poly.pdbx_seq_one_letter_code
_entity_poly.pdbx_strand_id
1 'polypeptide(L)'
;MPELPEKLTFKAWQRCALFERAQKQGPRLGGKLALTLTDSNTAQQATEDARFTLIAAADVAGLKSSAIKHMAPAPFARDAETTKLVHIDLWEYDLPWRYTPQVNMPNLPPWLVLLVGTTEEIQVDGALVTRVDDKVLIAHNLAESHLWAHTQWDGHTTVGRIVSPRGLETNGGPKPVGLMAQQEYIAVLVPAFNDAGQLMWNAPADRQFGTKGVLPAFHSWRFWTAESGDFETLATALHMPEARDVGKANLHYRRKSVGIDETLEVRGAITSLQQPETQQQDQIDKVQADLALITKSHADTIGLPQYGRPWLPNPEGFGAGWPHELNNDPRLRGTAGLGVWMGVEAQEALMDAAVAQAGALREAGQRIGHLAMGLQAASSLWDRRLPADKNQRLRLFGPLMSRMVAADGGIVLDRVTSGSSPLVQALFSSAAQRILRDRSATTRHVADTNGGINCSAALDEANQPERQPERAPAGLPHVDAIIQQMGLPTVEEMFELDERWLNTVMEKLDEIVRFVTQAYREKSQSFIKEHAQDDIPGLRKQLAELLFSKLRGTLQNLLEERELPCEADGIVEELGDEFGVSLLIFCELVMADEGARQRLHDSIRRAIRQCLAKRRCRAILAHVPDIGISCDDLLDNMPSEPRPEQKPIDLGRLSDTLFGALDPRKPSAPARIRLCSQLEGIDCTRLIPPEFPIGLDFPTWGLLSQYDKEWLLPGASMLEKDSITALQTNPTFIDAFMVGINTQFISEMRWRDLAVTRTCTPLRMFWGPVNYATHKRQGDIQPLGEWAKVPADPIGALSHQSIQPHDVANANGSRLVLTFRSDLFRRYPSTLVYLVKPGAGDNVDELLKSTPQLDMLEGAPDGVPQADIEKWRRDRKFFGPIFAGTLTPELTFFTFDVAPSDIDLYWLVLDEPPAELRFRNVNPDDKPLTKTNAATFAQTALDQPTRVAISGKELNSRG
;
A
#
# COMPACT_ATOMS: atom_id res chain seq x y z
N MET A 1 16.25 14.52 7.78
CA MET A 1 16.84 15.79 7.27
C MET A 1 18.33 15.55 7.05
N PRO A 2 18.99 16.04 5.99
CA PRO A 2 20.45 16.06 6.00
C PRO A 2 20.87 17.08 7.07
N GLU A 3 21.48 16.59 8.14
CA GLU A 3 22.10 17.43 9.16
C GLU A 3 23.08 18.37 8.46
N LEU A 4 22.96 19.68 8.73
CA LEU A 4 24.02 20.61 8.37
C LEU A 4 25.33 20.07 8.98
N PRO A 5 26.42 19.96 8.20
CA PRO A 5 27.64 19.33 8.70
C PRO A 5 28.14 20.06 9.95
N GLU A 6 28.51 19.29 10.98
CA GLU A 6 28.90 19.78 12.33
C GLU A 6 30.02 20.84 12.34
N LYS A 7 30.71 21.08 11.22
CA LYS A 7 31.63 22.23 11.09
C LYS A 7 31.98 22.58 9.63
N LEU A 8 31.44 23.68 9.10
CA LEU A 8 31.94 24.29 7.87
C LEU A 8 33.33 24.90 8.10
N THR A 9 34.28 24.59 7.22
CA THR A 9 35.63 25.17 7.29
C THR A 9 35.91 26.02 6.04
N PHE A 10 36.36 27.25 6.25
CA PHE A 10 36.64 28.23 5.18
C PHE A 10 38.15 28.48 5.07
N LYS A 11 38.66 28.59 3.83
CA LYS A 11 40.00 29.15 3.55
C LYS A 11 39.90 30.23 2.49
N ALA A 12 40.75 31.25 2.59
CA ALA A 12 40.70 32.39 1.69
C ALA A 12 40.99 32.01 0.23
N TRP A 13 41.89 31.05 0.02
CA TRP A 13 42.16 30.46 -1.29
C TRP A 13 42.87 29.11 -1.10
N GLN A 14 42.83 28.26 -2.14
CA GLN A 14 43.62 27.04 -2.19
C GLN A 14 44.03 26.75 -3.64
N ARG A 15 45.25 26.23 -3.83
CA ARG A 15 45.78 25.75 -5.12
C ARG A 15 46.49 24.42 -4.94
N CYS A 16 46.71 23.70 -6.04
CA CYS A 16 47.54 22.51 -6.01
C CYS A 16 49.02 22.85 -5.71
N ALA A 17 49.75 21.87 -5.18
CA ALA A 17 51.14 22.05 -4.73
C ALA A 17 52.12 22.49 -5.84
N LEU A 18 51.77 22.30 -7.13
CA LEU A 18 52.59 22.73 -8.26
C LEU A 18 52.86 24.24 -8.25
N PHE A 19 51.91 25.05 -7.75
CA PHE A 19 52.03 26.50 -7.68
C PHE A 19 53.05 26.98 -6.65
N GLU A 20 53.46 26.14 -5.69
CA GLU A 20 54.52 26.46 -4.72
C GLU A 20 55.89 26.56 -5.39
N ARG A 21 56.07 25.90 -6.55
CA ARG A 21 57.34 25.89 -7.32
C ARG A 21 57.32 26.85 -8.52
N ALA A 22 56.20 27.52 -8.75
CA ALA A 22 56.03 28.40 -9.90
C ALA A 22 56.58 29.81 -9.61
N GLN A 23 57.22 30.41 -10.61
CA GLN A 23 57.73 31.78 -10.60
C GLN A 23 57.10 32.57 -11.75
N LYS A 24 57.05 33.90 -11.62
CA LYS A 24 56.51 34.77 -12.66
C LYS A 24 57.46 34.85 -13.85
N GLN A 25 56.94 34.57 -15.05
CA GLN A 25 57.66 34.65 -16.32
C GLN A 25 56.80 35.45 -17.31
N GLY A 26 57.03 36.77 -17.36
CA GLY A 26 56.19 37.68 -18.15
C GLY A 26 54.73 37.69 -17.66
N PRO A 27 53.73 37.51 -18.54
CA PRO A 27 52.31 37.44 -18.16
C PRO A 27 51.88 36.06 -17.62
N ARG A 28 52.80 35.10 -17.48
CA ARG A 28 52.51 33.70 -17.09
C ARG A 28 53.28 33.28 -15.84
N LEU A 29 52.94 32.11 -15.32
CA LEU A 29 53.70 31.39 -14.31
C LEU A 29 54.43 30.22 -14.94
N GLY A 30 55.66 29.97 -14.53
CA GLY A 30 56.45 28.83 -15.00
C GLY A 30 57.51 28.45 -13.98
N GLY A 31 58.07 27.27 -14.10
CA GLY A 31 59.03 26.76 -13.13
C GLY A 31 59.87 25.62 -13.69
N LYS A 32 60.64 25.00 -12.81
CA LYS A 32 61.41 23.79 -13.09
C LYS A 32 60.98 22.70 -12.12
N LEU A 33 60.83 21.48 -12.61
CA LEU A 33 60.52 20.30 -11.83
C LEU A 33 61.65 19.28 -12.04
N ALA A 34 62.33 18.89 -10.97
CA ALA A 34 63.30 17.81 -11.02
C ALA A 34 62.58 16.49 -11.34
N LEU A 35 62.84 15.91 -12.51
CA LEU A 35 62.40 14.59 -12.92
C LEU A 35 63.53 13.61 -12.70
N THR A 36 63.29 12.55 -11.93
CA THR A 36 64.26 11.46 -11.74
C THR A 36 63.79 10.24 -12.51
N LEU A 37 64.50 9.87 -13.57
CA LEU A 37 64.30 8.62 -14.28
C LEU A 37 65.11 7.54 -13.58
N THR A 38 64.47 6.41 -13.25
CA THR A 38 65.14 5.23 -12.70
C THR A 38 64.98 4.10 -13.69
N ASP A 39 66.10 3.52 -14.13
CA ASP A 39 66.07 2.28 -14.91
C ASP A 39 65.77 1.10 -13.96
N SER A 40 64.64 0.44 -14.17
CA SER A 40 64.16 -0.65 -13.32
C SER A 40 65.05 -1.91 -13.39
N ASN A 41 65.89 -2.05 -14.42
CA ASN A 41 66.75 -3.23 -14.58
C ASN A 41 68.16 -3.01 -14.02
N THR A 42 68.66 -1.78 -14.04
CA THR A 42 70.03 -1.46 -13.60
C THR A 42 70.09 -0.64 -12.31
N ALA A 43 68.95 -0.18 -11.80
CA ALA A 43 68.82 0.75 -10.68
C ALA A 43 69.57 2.09 -10.86
N GLN A 44 70.03 2.42 -12.07
CA GLN A 44 70.62 3.73 -12.36
C GLN A 44 69.55 4.82 -12.35
N GLN A 45 69.91 5.98 -11.77
CA GLN A 45 69.06 7.15 -11.72
C GLN A 45 69.70 8.33 -12.46
N ALA A 46 68.89 9.06 -13.21
CA ALA A 46 69.25 10.34 -13.81
C ALA A 46 68.20 11.38 -13.42
N THR A 47 68.63 12.49 -12.80
CA THR A 47 67.76 13.59 -12.40
C THR A 47 68.05 14.82 -13.26
N GLU A 48 67.02 15.35 -13.91
CA GLU A 48 67.11 16.56 -14.74
C GLU A 48 65.92 17.51 -14.48
N ASP A 49 66.14 18.80 -14.72
CA ASP A 49 65.12 19.84 -14.53
C ASP A 49 64.22 19.96 -15.77
N ALA A 50 62.99 19.47 -15.67
CA ALA A 50 61.95 19.72 -16.67
C ALA A 50 61.33 21.11 -16.45
N ARG A 51 61.42 21.97 -17.47
CA ARG A 51 60.73 23.28 -17.46
C ARG A 51 59.24 23.08 -17.70
N PHE A 52 58.41 23.75 -16.93
CA PHE A 52 56.97 23.81 -17.17
C PHE A 52 56.48 25.25 -17.20
N THR A 53 55.42 25.48 -17.97
CA THR A 53 54.69 26.75 -18.01
C THR A 53 53.23 26.45 -17.73
N LEU A 54 52.62 27.24 -16.86
CA LEU A 54 51.21 27.12 -16.50
C LEU A 54 50.36 27.96 -17.47
N ILE A 55 49.17 27.45 -17.73
CA ILE A 55 48.11 28.15 -18.47
C ILE A 55 47.72 29.40 -17.68
N ALA A 56 47.57 30.54 -18.37
CA ALA A 56 47.13 31.80 -17.78
C ALA A 56 45.68 32.11 -18.15
N ALA A 57 45.05 33.09 -17.48
CA ALA A 57 43.68 33.51 -17.75
C ALA A 57 43.39 33.79 -19.23
N ALA A 58 44.36 34.38 -19.95
CA ALA A 58 44.25 34.71 -21.37
C ALA A 58 44.19 33.48 -22.31
N ASP A 59 44.62 32.31 -21.85
CA ASP A 59 44.57 31.06 -22.62
C ASP A 59 43.19 30.36 -22.52
N VAL A 60 42.31 30.84 -21.63
CA VAL A 60 41.02 30.20 -21.34
C VAL A 60 39.92 30.83 -22.19
N ALA A 61 39.43 30.08 -23.18
CA ALA A 61 38.36 30.54 -24.07
C ALA A 61 36.96 30.51 -23.42
N GLY A 62 36.73 29.65 -22.43
CA GLY A 62 35.43 29.46 -21.80
C GLY A 62 35.42 28.39 -20.73
N LEU A 63 34.35 28.34 -19.95
CA LEU A 63 34.10 27.27 -18.96
C LEU A 63 32.98 26.36 -19.44
N LYS A 64 33.13 25.06 -19.21
CA LYS A 64 32.02 24.11 -19.40
C LYS A 64 31.00 24.30 -18.29
N SER A 65 29.71 24.21 -18.60
CA SER A 65 28.62 24.32 -17.63
C SER A 65 28.76 23.30 -16.49
N SER A 66 29.33 22.12 -16.76
CA SER A 66 29.58 21.07 -15.76
C SER A 66 30.65 21.41 -14.72
N ALA A 67 31.42 22.49 -14.90
CA ALA A 67 32.37 22.96 -13.88
C ALA A 67 31.65 23.64 -12.70
N ILE A 68 30.41 24.10 -12.94
CA ILE A 68 29.56 24.76 -11.95
C ILE A 68 28.79 23.69 -11.19
N LYS A 69 28.93 23.68 -9.87
CA LYS A 69 28.21 22.79 -8.96
C LYS A 69 26.83 23.36 -8.62
N HIS A 70 26.75 24.66 -8.34
CA HIS A 70 25.54 25.32 -7.84
C HIS A 70 25.58 26.83 -8.13
N MET A 71 24.41 27.44 -8.23
CA MET A 71 24.21 28.89 -8.42
C MET A 71 23.10 29.35 -7.49
N ALA A 72 23.35 30.43 -6.78
CA ALA A 72 22.39 31.02 -5.86
C ALA A 72 22.31 32.54 -6.10
N PRO A 73 21.15 33.08 -6.51
CA PRO A 73 19.90 32.39 -6.84
C PRO A 73 20.02 31.45 -8.04
N ALA A 74 19.17 30.42 -8.08
CA ALA A 74 19.09 29.51 -9.21
C ALA A 74 18.71 30.27 -10.50
N PRO A 75 19.14 29.78 -11.68
CA PRO A 75 18.72 30.33 -12.96
C PRO A 75 17.20 30.45 -13.07
N PHE A 76 16.74 31.65 -13.41
CA PHE A 76 15.34 32.04 -13.55
C PHE A 76 14.51 32.02 -12.26
N ALA A 77 15.13 31.96 -11.08
CA ALA A 77 14.43 32.15 -9.80
C ALA A 77 13.67 33.49 -9.80
N ARG A 78 12.42 33.48 -9.31
CA ARG A 78 11.53 34.67 -9.37
C ARG A 78 11.41 35.43 -8.04
N ASP A 79 11.96 34.82 -7.00
CA ASP A 79 11.71 35.13 -5.60
C ASP A 79 13.03 35.24 -4.84
N ALA A 80 14.11 35.64 -5.53
CA ALA A 80 15.40 35.85 -4.88
C ALA A 80 15.28 36.94 -3.79
N GLU A 81 15.82 36.64 -2.63
CA GLU A 81 15.74 37.54 -1.49
C GLU A 81 16.67 38.76 -1.67
N THR A 82 16.21 39.92 -1.22
CA THR A 82 16.94 41.17 -1.37
C THR A 82 18.14 41.28 -0.42
N THR A 83 18.15 40.52 0.68
CA THR A 83 19.20 40.54 1.71
C THR A 83 20.31 39.53 1.46
N LYS A 84 20.12 38.57 0.54
CA LYS A 84 21.10 37.52 0.25
C LYS A 84 22.04 37.91 -0.88
N LEU A 85 23.30 37.51 -0.76
CA LEU A 85 24.33 37.71 -1.76
C LEU A 85 24.27 36.62 -2.83
N VAL A 86 24.50 37.04 -4.07
CA VAL A 86 24.58 36.14 -5.21
C VAL A 86 25.92 35.42 -5.21
N HIS A 87 25.93 34.12 -5.42
CA HIS A 87 27.17 33.34 -5.49
C HIS A 87 27.07 32.16 -6.46
N ILE A 88 28.24 31.63 -6.82
CA ILE A 88 28.41 30.47 -7.67
C ILE A 88 29.43 29.51 -7.06
N ASP A 89 29.11 28.22 -7.12
CA ASP A 89 29.94 27.14 -6.62
C ASP A 89 30.55 26.36 -7.77
N LEU A 90 31.81 26.01 -7.62
CA LEU A 90 32.59 25.26 -8.59
C LEU A 90 33.02 23.94 -7.96
N TRP A 91 32.95 22.86 -8.74
CA TRP A 91 33.35 21.52 -8.29
C TRP A 91 34.82 21.45 -7.89
N GLU A 92 35.67 22.19 -8.60
CA GLU A 92 37.11 22.23 -8.41
C GLU A 92 37.48 23.37 -7.46
N TYR A 93 38.01 23.05 -6.28
CA TYR A 93 38.29 24.03 -5.23
C TYR A 93 39.29 25.13 -5.63
N ASP A 94 40.26 24.83 -6.48
CA ASP A 94 41.29 25.77 -6.93
C ASP A 94 40.90 26.54 -8.18
N LEU A 95 39.79 26.19 -8.84
CA LEU A 95 39.39 26.80 -10.11
C LEU A 95 39.30 28.34 -10.05
N PRO A 96 38.80 29.01 -8.99
CA PRO A 96 38.81 30.47 -8.91
C PRO A 96 40.22 31.10 -8.99
N TRP A 97 41.29 30.38 -8.63
CA TRP A 97 42.67 30.89 -8.64
C TRP A 97 43.59 30.16 -9.62
N ARG A 98 43.15 29.06 -10.25
CA ARG A 98 43.99 28.16 -11.06
C ARG A 98 44.75 28.88 -12.18
N TYR A 99 44.18 29.92 -12.77
CA TYR A 99 44.80 30.66 -13.88
C TYR A 99 45.18 32.11 -13.53
N THR A 100 45.19 32.49 -12.26
CA THR A 100 45.67 33.83 -11.86
C THR A 100 47.19 33.92 -12.11
N PRO A 101 47.67 34.95 -12.83
CA PRO A 101 49.07 35.10 -13.22
C PRO A 101 49.96 35.70 -12.11
N GLN A 102 49.71 35.30 -10.86
CA GLN A 102 50.42 35.77 -9.66
C GLN A 102 50.87 34.57 -8.80
N VAL A 103 52.08 34.69 -8.25
CA VAL A 103 52.61 33.72 -7.28
C VAL A 103 51.76 33.71 -6.01
N ASN A 104 51.77 32.59 -5.29
CA ASN A 104 50.98 32.44 -4.08
C ASN A 104 51.36 33.53 -3.04
N MET A 105 50.36 34.26 -2.56
CA MET A 105 50.48 35.33 -1.58
C MET A 105 49.23 35.34 -0.68
N PRO A 106 49.25 35.98 0.51
CA PRO A 106 48.12 35.92 1.44
C PRO A 106 46.78 36.36 0.81
N ASN A 107 46.78 37.47 0.08
CA ASN A 107 45.59 38.05 -0.56
C ASN A 107 45.64 37.82 -2.08
N LEU A 108 45.53 36.56 -2.49
CA LEU A 108 45.60 36.17 -3.89
C LEU A 108 44.27 36.45 -4.61
N PRO A 109 44.22 37.37 -5.60
CA PRO A 109 43.00 37.63 -6.35
C PRO A 109 42.58 36.42 -7.21
N PRO A 110 41.29 36.06 -7.23
CA PRO A 110 40.79 35.07 -8.17
C PRO A 110 40.89 35.59 -9.61
N TRP A 111 41.11 34.69 -10.57
CA TRP A 111 41.05 35.05 -11.99
C TRP A 111 39.61 35.09 -12.52
N LEU A 112 38.65 34.58 -11.74
CA LEU A 112 37.21 34.63 -12.01
C LEU A 112 36.52 35.56 -11.01
N VAL A 113 35.62 36.40 -11.50
CA VAL A 113 34.78 37.27 -10.68
C VAL A 113 33.33 37.18 -11.16
N LEU A 114 32.39 37.27 -10.23
CA LEU A 114 30.96 37.25 -10.50
C LEU A 114 30.40 38.67 -10.49
N LEU A 115 30.08 39.20 -11.67
CA LEU A 115 29.40 40.50 -11.80
C LEU A 115 27.89 40.32 -11.70
N VAL A 116 27.23 41.17 -10.92
CA VAL A 116 25.77 41.21 -10.81
C VAL A 116 25.28 42.63 -11.00
N GLY A 117 24.29 42.80 -11.87
CA GLY A 117 23.66 44.09 -12.16
C GLY A 117 22.29 43.89 -12.81
N THR A 118 21.51 44.96 -12.92
CA THR A 118 20.21 44.90 -13.59
C THR A 118 20.38 44.73 -15.11
N THR A 119 19.30 44.42 -15.82
CA THR A 119 19.29 44.34 -17.29
C THR A 119 19.63 45.66 -18.00
N GLU A 120 19.55 46.79 -17.29
CA GLU A 120 19.98 48.10 -17.79
C GLU A 120 21.47 48.35 -17.55
N GLU A 121 22.01 47.77 -16.47
CA GLU A 121 23.40 47.91 -16.04
C GLU A 121 24.35 46.93 -16.75
N ILE A 122 23.88 45.72 -17.08
CA ILE A 122 24.67 44.67 -17.76
C ILE A 122 23.88 44.17 -18.97
N GLN A 123 24.55 44.07 -20.12
CA GLN A 123 24.03 43.39 -21.31
C GLN A 123 24.99 42.30 -21.76
N VAL A 124 24.46 41.09 -21.93
CA VAL A 124 25.21 39.90 -22.37
C VAL A 124 24.62 39.41 -23.69
N ASP A 125 25.46 39.20 -24.69
CA ASP A 125 25.11 38.61 -25.98
C ASP A 125 26.01 37.40 -26.25
N GLY A 126 25.42 36.20 -26.18
CA GLY A 126 26.14 34.94 -26.26
C GLY A 126 27.24 34.83 -25.19
N ALA A 127 28.50 34.78 -25.63
CA ALA A 127 29.67 34.63 -24.75
C ALA A 127 30.39 35.97 -24.47
N LEU A 128 29.73 37.11 -24.72
CA LEU A 128 30.32 38.44 -24.55
C LEU A 128 29.40 39.35 -23.73
N VAL A 129 30.00 40.09 -22.80
CA VAL A 129 29.34 41.23 -22.14
C VAL A 129 29.56 42.47 -23.02
N THR A 130 28.49 42.93 -23.65
CA THR A 130 28.52 44.02 -24.64
C THR A 130 28.43 45.40 -23.99
N ARG A 131 27.83 45.47 -22.79
CA ARG A 131 27.74 46.70 -21.99
C ARG A 131 27.81 46.38 -20.50
N VAL A 132 28.61 47.15 -19.77
CA VAL A 132 28.66 47.16 -18.31
C VAL A 132 28.68 48.62 -17.84
N ASP A 133 27.75 48.98 -16.97
CA ASP A 133 27.67 50.31 -16.36
C ASP A 133 28.78 50.52 -15.31
N ASP A 134 29.22 51.77 -15.15
CA ASP A 134 30.29 52.14 -14.22
C ASP A 134 29.90 51.81 -12.76
N LYS A 135 28.60 51.85 -12.41
CA LYS A 135 28.11 51.45 -11.07
C LYS A 135 28.43 50.00 -10.75
N VAL A 136 28.33 49.10 -11.74
CA VAL A 136 28.66 47.68 -11.56
C VAL A 136 30.16 47.52 -11.33
N LEU A 137 31.00 48.22 -12.10
CA LEU A 137 32.45 48.14 -11.94
C LEU A 137 32.92 48.71 -10.60
N ILE A 138 32.28 49.76 -10.09
CA ILE A 138 32.53 50.33 -8.75
C ILE A 138 32.17 49.31 -7.66
N ALA A 139 30.99 48.69 -7.76
CA ALA A 139 30.55 47.67 -6.81
C ALA A 139 31.47 46.42 -6.83
N HIS A 140 32.06 46.10 -7.99
CA HIS A 140 32.91 44.93 -8.21
C HIS A 140 34.38 45.32 -8.41
N ASN A 141 34.95 46.11 -7.50
CA ASN A 141 36.36 46.51 -7.56
C ASN A 141 37.31 45.30 -7.50
N LEU A 142 38.13 45.08 -8.54
CA LEU A 142 39.02 43.93 -8.58
C LEU A 142 40.18 43.99 -7.57
N ALA A 143 40.54 45.17 -7.06
CA ALA A 143 41.50 45.27 -5.97
C ALA A 143 41.02 44.53 -4.70
N GLU A 144 39.70 44.45 -4.51
CA GLU A 144 39.05 43.75 -3.40
C GLU A 144 38.58 42.33 -3.77
N SER A 145 38.78 41.88 -5.01
CA SER A 145 38.31 40.57 -5.50
C SER A 145 38.78 39.37 -4.67
N HIS A 146 39.93 39.51 -4.00
CA HIS A 146 40.48 38.50 -3.08
C HIS A 146 39.61 38.25 -1.83
N LEU A 147 38.61 39.10 -1.54
CA LEU A 147 37.64 38.92 -0.46
C LEU A 147 36.42 38.11 -0.89
N TRP A 148 36.15 38.06 -2.20
CA TRP A 148 34.88 37.58 -2.76
C TRP A 148 34.96 36.16 -3.29
N ALA A 149 36.10 35.48 -3.16
CA ALA A 149 36.23 34.07 -3.47
C ALA A 149 36.89 33.33 -2.30
N HIS A 150 36.41 32.13 -1.98
CA HIS A 150 36.95 31.30 -0.92
C HIS A 150 36.78 29.81 -1.25
N THR A 151 37.47 28.94 -0.52
CA THR A 151 37.19 27.50 -0.54
C THR A 151 36.42 27.10 0.69
N GLN A 152 35.40 26.27 0.51
CA GLN A 152 34.54 25.80 1.58
C GLN A 152 34.59 24.27 1.64
N TRP A 153 34.78 23.71 2.84
CA TRP A 153 34.68 22.28 3.11
C TRP A 153 33.45 21.98 3.97
N ASP A 154 32.62 21.06 3.51
CA ASP A 154 31.34 20.67 4.12
C ASP A 154 31.43 19.35 4.92
N GLY A 155 32.63 18.88 5.24
CA GLY A 155 32.85 17.57 5.88
C GLY A 155 33.11 16.43 4.89
N HIS A 156 32.68 16.56 3.63
CA HIS A 156 32.84 15.52 2.61
C HIS A 156 33.58 16.01 1.37
N THR A 157 33.24 17.21 0.87
CA THR A 157 33.77 17.79 -0.36
C THR A 157 34.27 19.21 -0.13
N THR A 158 35.35 19.57 -0.83
CA THR A 158 35.84 20.96 -0.87
C THR A 158 35.43 21.59 -2.19
N VAL A 159 34.76 22.73 -2.14
CA VAL A 159 34.29 23.49 -3.30
C VAL A 159 34.97 24.85 -3.37
N GLY A 160 35.09 25.39 -4.58
CA GLY A 160 35.53 26.77 -4.81
C GLY A 160 34.31 27.65 -5.02
N ARG A 161 34.18 28.71 -4.24
CA ARG A 161 32.98 29.55 -4.23
C ARG A 161 33.34 31.00 -4.52
N ILE A 162 32.55 31.64 -5.38
CA ILE A 162 32.69 33.06 -5.75
C ILE A 162 31.38 33.76 -5.41
N VAL A 163 31.45 34.78 -4.57
CA VAL A 163 30.34 35.62 -4.11
C VAL A 163 30.43 36.96 -4.83
N SER A 164 29.30 37.54 -5.20
CA SER A 164 29.25 38.91 -5.73
C SER A 164 29.18 39.92 -4.56
N PRO A 165 29.97 41.00 -4.59
CA PRO A 165 29.84 42.10 -3.62
C PRO A 165 28.59 42.97 -3.83
N ARG A 166 27.80 42.75 -4.89
CA ARG A 166 26.57 43.50 -5.13
C ARG A 166 25.58 43.30 -3.98
N GLY A 167 25.00 44.39 -3.48
CA GLY A 167 24.14 44.40 -2.30
C GLY A 167 24.87 44.70 -0.99
N LEU A 168 26.19 44.90 -1.03
CA LEU A 168 27.00 45.43 0.09
C LEU A 168 27.12 46.96 0.08
N GLU A 169 26.52 47.65 -0.90
CA GLU A 169 26.59 49.10 -1.00
C GLU A 169 25.80 49.79 0.12
N THR A 170 26.45 50.72 0.81
CA THR A 170 25.85 51.58 1.83
C THR A 170 25.53 52.94 1.20
N ASN A 171 24.26 53.25 0.90
CA ASN A 171 23.85 54.56 0.37
C ASN A 171 23.96 55.68 1.44
N GLY A 172 25.15 55.88 2.02
CA GLY A 172 25.41 56.83 3.11
C GLY A 172 24.92 56.40 4.50
N GLY A 173 24.22 55.27 4.62
CA GLY A 173 23.77 54.68 5.88
C GLY A 173 24.74 53.64 6.46
N PRO A 174 24.55 53.19 7.72
CA PRO A 174 25.39 52.17 8.35
C PRO A 174 25.16 50.74 7.85
N LYS A 175 24.02 50.48 7.19
CA LYS A 175 23.62 49.17 6.67
C LYS A 175 23.65 49.13 5.14
N PRO A 176 24.04 48.00 4.54
CA PRO A 176 23.90 47.80 3.10
C PRO A 176 22.42 47.83 2.68
N VAL A 177 22.16 48.33 1.47
CA VAL A 177 20.79 48.44 0.93
C VAL A 177 20.30 47.09 0.34
N GLY A 178 21.21 46.14 0.09
CA GLY A 178 20.87 44.86 -0.54
C GLY A 178 20.53 45.02 -2.02
N LEU A 179 19.96 43.97 -2.61
CA LEU A 179 19.41 44.03 -3.96
C LEU A 179 18.07 44.78 -3.96
N MET A 180 17.79 45.53 -5.02
CA MET A 180 16.50 46.19 -5.21
C MET A 180 15.38 45.14 -5.35
N ALA A 181 14.25 45.36 -4.68
CA ALA A 181 13.07 44.49 -4.74
C ALA A 181 12.39 44.54 -6.12
N GLN A 182 11.72 43.45 -6.50
CA GLN A 182 10.95 43.31 -7.75
C GLN A 182 11.73 43.69 -9.02
N GLN A 183 13.02 43.42 -9.03
CA GLN A 183 13.92 43.82 -10.10
C GLN A 183 14.56 42.60 -10.76
N GLU A 184 14.77 42.70 -12.05
CA GLU A 184 15.51 41.69 -12.80
C GLU A 184 17.02 41.95 -12.76
N TYR A 185 17.79 40.90 -12.46
CA TYR A 185 19.24 40.91 -12.43
C TYR A 185 19.85 39.88 -13.40
N ILE A 186 21.04 40.22 -13.88
CA ILE A 186 21.93 39.34 -14.63
C ILE A 186 23.17 39.11 -13.78
N ALA A 187 23.49 37.84 -13.53
CA ALA A 187 24.76 37.42 -12.97
C ALA A 187 25.65 36.87 -14.09
N VAL A 188 26.88 37.36 -14.20
CA VAL A 188 27.83 36.96 -15.23
C VAL A 188 29.21 36.69 -14.65
N LEU A 189 29.74 35.51 -14.94
CA LEU A 189 31.07 35.06 -14.55
C LEU A 189 32.08 35.47 -15.62
N VAL A 190 33.07 36.26 -15.21
CA VAL A 190 34.01 36.94 -16.13
C VAL A 190 35.45 36.75 -15.65
N PRO A 191 36.44 36.82 -16.55
CA PRO A 191 37.83 36.87 -16.12
C PRO A 191 38.14 38.19 -15.40
N ALA A 192 39.15 38.20 -14.53
CA ALA A 192 39.64 39.40 -13.84
C ALA A 192 40.91 39.99 -14.48
N PHE A 193 41.65 39.19 -15.27
CA PHE A 193 42.94 39.56 -15.83
C PHE A 193 42.90 39.72 -17.33
N ASN A 194 43.66 40.69 -17.85
CA ASN A 194 43.88 40.89 -19.29
C ASN A 194 45.02 40.00 -19.82
N ASP A 195 45.30 40.09 -21.13
CA ASP A 195 46.36 39.33 -21.81
C ASP A 195 47.78 39.62 -21.28
N ALA A 196 47.98 40.76 -20.63
CA ALA A 196 49.23 41.15 -19.98
C ALA A 196 49.34 40.63 -18.52
N GLY A 197 48.33 39.93 -18.02
CA GLY A 197 48.27 39.43 -16.64
C GLY A 197 48.05 40.53 -15.59
N GLN A 198 47.44 41.64 -15.99
CA GLN A 198 47.05 42.75 -15.12
C GLN A 198 45.54 42.71 -14.87
N LEU A 199 45.08 43.24 -13.73
CA LEU A 199 43.65 43.36 -13.46
C LEU A 199 42.99 44.27 -14.49
N MET A 200 41.82 43.86 -15.01
CA MET A 200 41.15 44.57 -16.10
C MET A 200 40.51 45.90 -15.67
N TRP A 201 40.18 46.08 -14.39
CA TRP A 201 39.72 47.35 -13.83
C TRP A 201 39.98 47.36 -12.32
N ASN A 202 40.24 48.54 -11.76
CA ASN A 202 40.13 48.78 -10.31
C ASN A 202 39.12 49.91 -10.04
N ALA A 203 39.03 50.84 -10.97
CA ALA A 203 37.96 51.83 -11.08
C ALA A 203 37.45 51.87 -12.53
N PRO A 204 36.27 52.45 -12.80
CA PRO A 204 35.72 52.55 -14.16
C PRO A 204 36.67 53.21 -15.18
N ALA A 205 37.44 54.21 -14.74
CA ALA A 205 38.41 54.93 -15.57
C ALA A 205 39.58 54.04 -16.04
N ASP A 206 39.88 52.96 -15.33
CA ASP A 206 41.02 52.07 -15.58
C ASP A 206 40.65 50.84 -16.42
N ARG A 207 39.43 50.79 -16.98
CA ARG A 207 38.92 49.58 -17.65
C ARG A 207 39.73 49.23 -18.92
N GLN A 208 40.17 47.98 -19.00
CA GLN A 208 40.97 47.42 -20.09
C GLN A 208 40.39 46.08 -20.54
N PHE A 209 39.23 46.10 -21.20
CA PHE A 209 38.54 44.91 -21.71
C PHE A 209 39.21 44.33 -22.97
N GLY A 210 40.45 43.85 -22.83
CA GLY A 210 41.19 43.14 -23.88
C GLY A 210 41.29 43.86 -25.24
N THR A 211 41.70 43.13 -26.28
CA THR A 211 41.91 43.67 -27.63
C THR A 211 40.62 43.96 -28.41
N LYS A 212 39.46 43.48 -27.95
CA LYS A 212 38.14 43.68 -28.61
C LYS A 212 37.24 44.71 -27.92
N GLY A 213 37.65 45.26 -26.76
CA GLY A 213 36.87 46.25 -26.02
C GLY A 213 35.60 45.70 -25.33
N VAL A 214 35.39 44.39 -25.34
CA VAL A 214 34.27 43.68 -24.72
C VAL A 214 34.79 42.58 -23.80
N LEU A 215 34.04 42.29 -22.75
CA LEU A 215 34.45 41.35 -21.70
C LEU A 215 33.91 39.94 -22.01
N PRO A 216 34.72 38.87 -21.89
CA PRO A 216 34.22 37.51 -22.05
C PRO A 216 33.21 37.14 -20.95
N ALA A 217 32.09 36.52 -21.32
CA ALA A 217 31.12 35.92 -20.41
C ALA A 217 31.29 34.40 -20.43
N PHE A 218 31.96 33.84 -19.42
CA PHE A 218 32.15 32.38 -19.34
C PHE A 218 30.87 31.65 -18.93
N HIS A 219 30.03 32.32 -18.15
CA HIS A 219 28.71 31.85 -17.79
C HIS A 219 27.83 33.04 -17.42
N SER A 220 26.53 32.98 -17.72
CA SER A 220 25.58 34.01 -17.30
C SER A 220 24.19 33.42 -17.07
N TRP A 221 23.47 33.94 -16.09
CA TRP A 221 22.06 33.63 -15.87
C TRP A 221 21.29 34.85 -15.39
N ARG A 222 19.96 34.75 -15.46
CA ARG A 222 19.01 35.78 -15.04
C ARG A 222 18.24 35.31 -13.83
N PHE A 223 17.85 36.23 -12.95
CA PHE A 223 16.95 35.96 -11.83
C PHE A 223 16.19 37.24 -11.47
N TRP A 224 15.08 37.09 -10.74
CA TRP A 224 14.28 38.21 -10.24
C TRP A 224 14.24 38.19 -8.72
N THR A 225 14.26 39.38 -8.14
CA THR A 225 14.10 39.56 -6.70
C THR A 225 12.63 39.64 -6.32
N ALA A 226 12.29 39.11 -5.13
CA ALA A 226 10.96 39.21 -4.55
C ALA A 226 10.66 40.64 -4.06
N GLU A 227 9.50 40.79 -3.41
CA GLU A 227 9.24 41.92 -2.50
C GLU A 227 10.35 42.05 -1.45
N SER A 228 10.58 43.28 -0.99
CA SER A 228 11.63 43.58 -0.02
C SER A 228 11.47 42.75 1.25
N GLY A 229 12.60 42.24 1.77
CA GLY A 229 12.65 41.49 3.01
C GLY A 229 12.85 39.99 2.80
N ASP A 230 13.30 39.34 3.86
CA ASP A 230 13.51 37.90 4.01
C ASP A 230 12.55 37.32 5.06
N PHE A 231 12.74 36.04 5.41
CA PHE A 231 11.96 35.35 6.43
C PHE A 231 11.89 36.14 7.74
N GLU A 232 13.04 36.60 8.24
CA GLU A 232 13.15 37.38 9.48
C GLU A 232 12.35 38.67 9.44
N THR A 233 12.44 39.40 8.32
CA THR A 233 11.70 40.64 8.08
C THR A 233 10.19 40.39 8.13
N LEU A 234 9.71 39.35 7.45
CA LEU A 234 8.28 39.00 7.41
C LEU A 234 7.78 38.50 8.77
N ALA A 235 8.55 37.66 9.44
CA ALA A 235 8.19 37.10 10.73
C ALA A 235 8.20 38.16 11.85
N THR A 236 9.08 39.17 11.77
CA THR A 236 9.15 40.28 12.73
C THR A 236 8.13 41.39 12.41
N ALA A 237 7.67 41.49 11.15
CA ALA A 237 6.56 42.36 10.78
C ALA A 237 5.21 41.89 11.35
N LEU A 238 5.14 40.64 11.83
CA LEU A 238 3.93 40.09 12.42
C LEU A 238 3.52 40.86 13.68
N HIS A 239 2.30 41.39 13.67
CA HIS A 239 1.69 42.05 14.83
C HIS A 239 0.44 41.30 15.31
N MET A 240 -0.04 41.65 16.50
CA MET A 240 -1.13 40.94 17.17
C MET A 240 -2.29 41.91 17.44
N PRO A 241 -3.22 42.07 16.49
CA PRO A 241 -4.44 42.84 16.71
C PRO A 241 -5.46 42.01 17.51
N GLU A 242 -6.38 42.69 18.19
CA GLU A 242 -7.50 42.02 18.86
C GLU A 242 -8.36 41.24 17.88
N ALA A 243 -8.75 40.02 18.25
CA ALA A 243 -9.55 39.13 17.41
C ALA A 243 -10.95 39.68 17.04
N ARG A 244 -11.44 40.75 17.68
CA ARG A 244 -12.76 41.38 17.45
C ARG A 244 -13.88 40.34 17.26
N ASP A 245 -14.72 40.49 16.23
CA ASP A 245 -15.84 39.60 15.87
C ASP A 245 -15.42 38.46 14.92
N VAL A 246 -14.13 38.17 14.79
CA VAL A 246 -13.65 37.06 13.95
C VAL A 246 -14.15 35.72 14.52
N GLY A 247 -14.74 34.92 13.64
CA GLY A 247 -15.39 33.65 13.97
C GLY A 247 -16.91 33.74 14.15
N LYS A 248 -17.50 34.95 14.08
CA LYS A 248 -18.95 35.18 14.17
C LYS A 248 -19.56 35.59 12.83
N ALA A 249 -20.77 35.10 12.57
CA ALA A 249 -21.61 35.51 11.44
C ALA A 249 -23.05 35.76 11.89
N ASN A 250 -23.77 36.56 11.12
CA ASN A 250 -25.19 36.85 11.34
C ASN A 250 -26.06 36.03 10.38
N LEU A 251 -26.75 35.02 10.91
CA LEU A 251 -27.73 34.22 10.19
C LEU A 251 -29.09 34.92 10.21
N HIS A 252 -29.59 35.31 9.05
CA HIS A 252 -30.88 36.00 8.92
C HIS A 252 -31.99 34.98 8.59
N TYR A 253 -32.95 34.81 9.50
CA TYR A 253 -34.13 33.96 9.29
C TYR A 253 -35.34 34.83 8.93
N ARG A 254 -35.80 34.71 7.67
CA ARG A 254 -36.91 35.51 7.13
C ARG A 254 -38.04 34.66 6.59
N ARG A 255 -39.23 34.85 7.15
CA ARG A 255 -40.48 34.27 6.65
C ARG A 255 -41.58 35.32 6.60
N LYS A 256 -41.68 35.98 5.44
CA LYS A 256 -42.62 37.09 5.21
C LYS A 256 -44.09 36.71 5.42
N SER A 257 -44.48 35.48 5.12
CA SER A 257 -45.87 35.01 5.26
C SER A 257 -46.37 34.95 6.71
N VAL A 258 -45.46 34.83 7.68
CA VAL A 258 -45.77 34.71 9.12
C VAL A 258 -45.20 35.90 9.91
N GLY A 259 -44.57 36.87 9.23
CA GLY A 259 -44.06 38.09 9.85
C GLY A 259 -42.79 37.92 10.68
N ILE A 260 -41.98 36.88 10.40
CA ILE A 260 -40.72 36.62 11.12
C ILE A 260 -39.54 37.18 10.32
N ASP A 261 -38.73 38.03 10.95
CA ASP A 261 -37.47 38.57 10.45
C ASP A 261 -36.52 38.72 11.64
N GLU A 262 -35.78 37.65 11.93
CA GLU A 262 -34.89 37.56 13.09
C GLU A 262 -33.45 37.33 12.62
N THR A 263 -32.48 37.87 13.37
CA THR A 263 -31.05 37.70 13.09
C THR A 263 -30.40 36.98 14.25
N LEU A 264 -29.81 35.82 13.97
CA LEU A 264 -29.16 34.95 14.94
C LEU A 264 -27.64 35.01 14.75
N GLU A 265 -26.89 35.13 15.84
CA GLU A 265 -25.44 35.01 15.83
C GLU A 265 -25.08 33.51 15.73
N VAL A 266 -24.31 33.15 14.71
CA VAL A 266 -23.76 31.82 14.51
C VAL A 266 -22.24 31.89 14.53
N ARG A 267 -21.62 30.78 14.93
CA ARG A 267 -20.16 30.65 14.99
C ARG A 267 -19.69 29.65 13.95
N GLY A 268 -18.55 29.93 13.33
CA GLY A 268 -17.92 29.01 12.39
C GLY A 268 -17.24 27.83 13.08
N ALA A 269 -16.51 27.05 12.27
CA ALA A 269 -15.67 25.95 12.76
C ALA A 269 -14.49 26.44 13.62
N ILE A 270 -14.02 27.67 13.34
CA ILE A 270 -13.01 28.39 14.11
C ILE A 270 -13.66 29.68 14.66
N THR A 271 -13.46 29.95 15.96
CA THR A 271 -14.05 31.10 16.66
C THR A 271 -13.06 31.78 17.61
N SER A 272 -13.30 33.05 17.95
CA SER A 272 -12.52 33.79 18.95
C SER A 272 -12.54 33.12 20.35
N LEU A 273 -11.48 33.36 21.14
CA LEU A 273 -11.24 32.79 22.47
C LEU A 273 -12.17 33.34 23.56
N GLN A 274 -12.57 34.61 23.47
CA GLN A 274 -12.94 35.41 24.65
C GLN A 274 -14.37 35.98 24.63
N GLN A 275 -15.30 35.42 23.86
CA GLN A 275 -16.65 35.98 23.80
C GLN A 275 -17.72 34.98 24.26
N PRO A 276 -18.43 35.24 25.38
CA PRO A 276 -19.61 34.45 25.74
C PRO A 276 -20.64 34.52 24.60
N GLU A 277 -21.48 33.48 24.47
CA GLU A 277 -22.57 33.51 23.51
C GLU A 277 -23.44 34.74 23.75
N THR A 278 -23.72 35.49 22.68
CA THR A 278 -24.69 36.58 22.73
C THR A 278 -26.03 35.98 23.14
N GLN A 279 -26.59 36.41 24.27
CA GLN A 279 -27.89 35.91 24.73
C GLN A 279 -28.98 36.35 23.75
N GLN A 280 -29.50 35.39 22.98
CA GLN A 280 -30.54 35.62 21.96
C GLN A 280 -31.76 34.71 22.15
N GLN A 281 -32.09 34.36 23.40
CA GLN A 281 -33.14 33.38 23.71
C GLN A 281 -34.50 33.78 23.11
N ASP A 282 -34.87 35.06 23.18
CA ASP A 282 -36.13 35.55 22.61
C ASP A 282 -36.20 35.36 21.08
N GLN A 283 -35.10 35.61 20.36
CA GLN A 283 -35.05 35.38 18.91
C GLN A 283 -35.06 33.89 18.59
N ILE A 284 -34.32 33.09 19.36
CA ILE A 284 -34.28 31.62 19.23
C ILE A 284 -35.68 31.03 19.43
N ASP A 285 -36.38 31.41 20.50
CA ASP A 285 -37.71 30.90 20.83
C ASP A 285 -38.74 31.21 19.74
N LYS A 286 -38.69 32.42 19.16
CA LYS A 286 -39.56 32.81 18.02
C LYS A 286 -39.31 31.95 16.80
N VAL A 287 -38.04 31.75 16.43
CA VAL A 287 -37.68 30.94 15.26
C VAL A 287 -38.01 29.47 15.52
N GLN A 288 -37.74 28.95 16.72
CA GLN A 288 -38.07 27.60 17.13
C GLN A 288 -39.59 27.33 17.07
N ALA A 289 -40.42 28.28 17.53
CA ALA A 289 -41.87 28.16 17.47
C ALA A 289 -42.37 28.02 16.02
N ASP A 290 -41.78 28.76 15.07
CA ASP A 290 -42.10 28.63 13.65
C ASP A 290 -41.56 27.33 13.04
N LEU A 291 -40.34 26.91 13.39
CA LEU A 291 -39.77 25.64 12.92
C LEU A 291 -40.60 24.43 13.40
N ALA A 292 -41.14 24.47 14.61
CA ALA A 292 -42.02 23.44 15.15
C ALA A 292 -43.32 23.27 14.34
N LEU A 293 -43.84 24.34 13.72
CA LEU A 293 -45.01 24.28 12.83
C LEU A 293 -44.71 23.54 11.52
N ILE A 294 -43.49 23.68 10.99
CA ILE A 294 -43.05 23.03 9.73
C ILE A 294 -42.65 21.57 9.96
N THR A 295 -42.12 21.27 11.14
CA THR A 295 -41.54 19.93 11.44
C THR A 295 -42.62 18.85 11.49
N LYS A 296 -43.89 19.21 11.72
CA LYS A 296 -45.03 18.27 11.69
C LYS A 296 -45.29 17.77 10.26
N SER A 297 -44.69 16.64 9.90
CA SER A 297 -45.07 15.89 8.69
C SER A 297 -46.56 15.54 8.74
N HIS A 298 -47.30 15.97 7.71
CA HIS A 298 -48.65 15.50 7.42
C HIS A 298 -48.56 14.39 6.37
N ALA A 299 -49.64 13.62 6.16
CA ALA A 299 -49.65 12.48 5.25
C ALA A 299 -49.12 12.81 3.83
N ASP A 300 -49.25 14.07 3.39
CA ASP A 300 -48.87 14.53 2.05
C ASP A 300 -47.77 15.63 2.02
N THR A 301 -47.15 15.96 3.16
CA THR A 301 -46.15 17.04 3.25
C THR A 301 -44.86 16.55 3.88
N ILE A 302 -43.75 16.70 3.16
CA ILE A 302 -42.40 16.43 3.67
C ILE A 302 -42.04 17.54 4.67
N GLY A 303 -41.94 17.18 5.96
CA GLY A 303 -41.45 18.07 7.01
C GLY A 303 -39.93 18.27 6.97
N LEU A 304 -39.41 19.09 7.90
CA LEU A 304 -37.97 19.30 8.03
C LEU A 304 -37.24 18.00 8.44
N PRO A 305 -35.99 17.78 7.99
CA PRO A 305 -35.23 16.58 8.32
C PRO A 305 -34.97 16.50 9.83
N GLN A 306 -35.14 15.31 10.41
CA GLN A 306 -34.80 15.03 11.81
C GLN A 306 -33.40 14.43 11.87
N TYR A 307 -32.45 15.19 12.40
CA TYR A 307 -31.08 14.73 12.56
C TYR A 307 -30.98 13.70 13.69
N GLY A 308 -30.16 12.66 13.50
CA GLY A 308 -29.95 11.59 14.47
C GLY A 308 -30.78 10.32 14.26
N ARG A 309 -31.83 10.32 13.41
CA ARG A 309 -32.67 9.13 13.13
C ARG A 309 -31.92 7.85 12.73
N PRO A 310 -30.79 7.90 11.99
CA PRO A 310 -30.05 6.67 11.65
C PRO A 310 -29.51 5.92 12.87
N TRP A 311 -29.21 6.62 13.97
CA TRP A 311 -28.60 6.05 15.19
C TRP A 311 -29.56 5.97 16.37
N LEU A 312 -30.54 6.87 16.45
CA LEU A 312 -31.59 6.90 17.48
C LEU A 312 -32.96 6.62 16.84
N PRO A 313 -33.70 5.57 17.29
CA PRO A 313 -35.01 5.24 16.73
C PRO A 313 -36.05 6.37 16.85
N ASN A 314 -36.00 7.15 17.94
CA ASN A 314 -36.92 8.26 18.21
C ASN A 314 -36.17 9.47 18.81
N PRO A 315 -35.47 10.28 17.99
CA PRO A 315 -34.71 11.43 18.47
C PRO A 315 -35.62 12.52 19.08
N GLU A 316 -36.89 12.61 18.65
CA GLU A 316 -37.87 13.57 19.18
C GLU A 316 -38.37 13.21 20.59
N GLY A 317 -38.18 11.97 21.02
CA GLY A 317 -38.58 11.50 22.35
C GLY A 317 -37.71 12.06 23.48
N PHE A 318 -36.57 12.69 23.16
CA PHE A 318 -35.64 13.24 24.13
C PHE A 318 -35.98 14.72 24.43
N GLY A 319 -36.23 15.02 25.71
CA GLY A 319 -36.51 16.38 26.20
C GLY A 319 -35.26 17.22 26.49
N ALA A 320 -34.06 16.64 26.38
CA ALA A 320 -32.77 17.28 26.60
C ALA A 320 -31.66 16.47 25.90
N GLY A 321 -30.45 17.02 25.82
CA GLY A 321 -29.28 16.40 25.21
C GLY A 321 -29.15 16.69 23.71
N TRP A 322 -28.10 16.14 23.09
CA TRP A 322 -27.72 16.47 21.71
C TRP A 322 -28.83 16.27 20.66
N PRO A 323 -29.72 15.25 20.71
CA PRO A 323 -30.77 15.12 19.71
C PRO A 323 -31.81 16.24 19.83
N HIS A 324 -32.08 16.68 21.06
CA HIS A 324 -32.99 17.77 21.35
C HIS A 324 -32.40 19.11 20.91
N GLU A 325 -31.17 19.41 21.33
CA GLU A 325 -30.47 20.66 21.02
C GLU A 325 -30.27 20.83 19.51
N LEU A 326 -29.78 19.80 18.82
CA LEU A 326 -29.49 19.85 17.38
C LEU A 326 -30.75 20.10 16.52
N ASN A 327 -31.88 19.54 16.92
CA ASN A 327 -33.12 19.67 16.14
C ASN A 327 -33.94 20.91 16.55
N ASN A 328 -33.84 21.40 17.79
CA ASN A 328 -34.64 22.53 18.27
C ASN A 328 -33.93 23.88 18.20
N ASP A 329 -32.60 23.93 18.38
CA ASP A 329 -31.86 25.17 18.21
C ASP A 329 -31.69 25.46 16.69
N PRO A 330 -32.25 26.57 16.18
CA PRO A 330 -32.16 26.92 14.76
C PRO A 330 -30.73 27.12 14.26
N ARG A 331 -29.78 27.53 15.14
CA ARG A 331 -28.37 27.73 14.80
C ARG A 331 -27.72 26.38 14.50
N LEU A 332 -27.87 25.43 15.41
CA LEU A 332 -27.33 24.07 15.29
C LEU A 332 -27.97 23.31 14.12
N ARG A 333 -29.28 23.48 13.95
CA ARG A 333 -30.02 22.90 12.83
C ARG A 333 -29.55 23.44 11.48
N GLY A 334 -29.20 24.73 11.42
CA GLY A 334 -28.57 25.38 10.27
C GLY A 334 -27.20 24.77 9.95
N THR A 335 -26.34 24.59 10.96
CA THR A 335 -25.02 23.95 10.79
C THR A 335 -25.13 22.49 10.34
N ALA A 336 -26.09 21.73 10.87
CA ALA A 336 -26.36 20.38 10.37
C ALA A 336 -26.87 20.40 8.91
N GLY A 337 -27.70 21.39 8.56
CA GLY A 337 -28.12 21.64 7.17
C GLY A 337 -26.96 21.97 6.24
N LEU A 338 -25.97 22.74 6.71
CA LEU A 338 -24.72 23.00 5.99
C LEU A 338 -23.96 21.69 5.73
N GLY A 339 -23.88 20.80 6.72
CA GLY A 339 -23.31 19.46 6.55
C GLY A 339 -24.05 18.62 5.51
N VAL A 340 -25.38 18.64 5.52
CA VAL A 340 -26.20 17.99 4.47
C VAL A 340 -25.89 18.57 3.09
N TRP A 341 -25.85 19.91 2.97
CA TRP A 341 -25.57 20.56 1.69
C TRP A 341 -24.18 20.19 1.16
N MET A 342 -23.14 20.22 2.00
CA MET A 342 -21.80 19.74 1.61
C MET A 342 -21.78 18.26 1.22
N GLY A 343 -22.57 17.43 1.90
CA GLY A 343 -22.76 16.02 1.53
C GLY A 343 -23.41 15.84 0.16
N VAL A 344 -24.34 16.72 -0.23
CA VAL A 344 -24.95 16.74 -1.57
C VAL A 344 -23.94 17.19 -2.62
N GLU A 345 -23.22 18.30 -2.39
CA GLU A 345 -22.21 18.81 -3.34
C GLU A 345 -21.08 17.79 -3.59
N ALA A 346 -20.65 17.07 -2.55
CA ALA A 346 -19.59 16.08 -2.63
C ALA A 346 -20.06 14.64 -2.92
N GLN A 347 -21.37 14.43 -3.16
CA GLN A 347 -21.98 13.11 -3.13
C GLN A 347 -21.29 12.10 -4.06
N GLU A 348 -20.94 12.49 -5.29
CA GLU A 348 -20.35 11.57 -6.26
C GLU A 348 -18.94 11.14 -5.83
N ALA A 349 -18.11 12.09 -5.39
CA ALA A 349 -16.75 11.80 -4.93
C ALA A 349 -16.74 10.93 -3.66
N LEU A 350 -17.65 11.19 -2.72
CA LEU A 350 -17.80 10.39 -1.51
C LEU A 350 -18.30 8.97 -1.84
N MET A 351 -19.26 8.86 -2.76
CA MET A 351 -19.79 7.57 -3.22
C MET A 351 -18.73 6.75 -3.95
N ASP A 352 -17.93 7.36 -4.82
CA ASP A 352 -16.82 6.68 -5.51
C ASP A 352 -15.80 6.12 -4.52
N ALA A 353 -15.44 6.92 -3.49
CA ALA A 353 -14.53 6.47 -2.44
C ALA A 353 -15.13 5.33 -1.60
N ALA A 354 -16.42 5.40 -1.26
CA ALA A 354 -17.11 4.33 -0.54
C ALA A 354 -17.22 3.04 -1.37
N VAL A 355 -17.52 3.12 -2.67
CA VAL A 355 -17.58 1.96 -3.57
C VAL A 355 -16.19 1.33 -3.72
N ALA A 356 -15.14 2.15 -3.85
CA ALA A 356 -13.77 1.66 -3.91
C ALA A 356 -13.37 0.90 -2.63
N GLN A 357 -13.75 1.41 -1.46
CA GLN A 357 -13.51 0.73 -0.18
C GLN A 357 -14.39 -0.52 0.00
N ALA A 358 -15.63 -0.49 -0.50
CA ALA A 358 -16.55 -1.62 -0.42
C ALA A 358 -16.12 -2.79 -1.33
N GLY A 359 -15.36 -2.55 -2.40
CA GLY A 359 -14.86 -3.60 -3.28
C GLY A 359 -15.99 -4.51 -3.81
N ALA A 360 -15.83 -5.83 -3.68
CA ALA A 360 -16.76 -6.84 -4.20
C ALA A 360 -17.93 -7.19 -3.25
N LEU A 361 -18.23 -6.34 -2.25
CA LEU A 361 -19.25 -6.62 -1.24
C LEU A 361 -20.65 -6.81 -1.82
N ARG A 362 -20.99 -6.03 -2.85
CA ARG A 362 -22.30 -6.12 -3.51
C ARG A 362 -22.46 -7.45 -4.23
N GLU A 363 -21.43 -7.90 -4.95
CA GLU A 363 -21.43 -9.20 -5.62
C GLU A 363 -21.46 -10.35 -4.60
N ALA A 364 -20.75 -10.22 -3.48
CA ALA A 364 -20.78 -11.20 -2.39
C ALA A 364 -22.19 -11.29 -1.76
N GLY A 365 -22.80 -10.14 -1.44
CA GLY A 365 -24.16 -10.06 -0.91
C GLY A 365 -25.20 -10.69 -1.85
N GLN A 366 -25.11 -10.42 -3.15
CA GLN A 366 -25.98 -11.05 -4.15
C GLN A 366 -25.82 -12.57 -4.17
N ARG A 367 -24.59 -13.08 -4.16
CA ARG A 367 -24.32 -14.53 -4.15
C ARG A 367 -24.84 -15.20 -2.87
N ILE A 368 -24.65 -14.57 -1.72
CA ILE A 368 -25.16 -15.05 -0.43
C ILE A 368 -26.69 -15.06 -0.43
N GLY A 369 -27.33 -14.00 -0.94
CA GLY A 369 -28.78 -13.92 -1.07
C GLY A 369 -29.36 -15.02 -1.96
N HIS A 370 -28.75 -15.28 -3.13
CA HIS A 370 -29.14 -16.38 -4.01
C HIS A 370 -28.96 -17.75 -3.35
N LEU A 371 -27.87 -17.96 -2.59
CA LEU A 371 -27.67 -19.19 -1.83
C LEU A 371 -28.75 -19.36 -0.76
N ALA A 372 -29.05 -18.31 0.00
CA ALA A 372 -30.08 -18.33 1.03
C ALA A 372 -31.45 -18.71 0.44
N MET A 373 -31.84 -18.05 -0.65
CA MET A 373 -33.08 -18.34 -1.38
C MET A 373 -33.10 -19.79 -1.88
N GLY A 374 -32.00 -20.24 -2.50
CA GLY A 374 -31.86 -21.59 -3.03
C GLY A 374 -31.96 -22.67 -1.94
N LEU A 375 -31.32 -22.46 -0.79
CA LEU A 375 -31.39 -23.37 0.35
C LEU A 375 -32.78 -23.41 0.98
N GLN A 376 -33.50 -22.28 1.05
CA GLN A 376 -34.89 -22.25 1.53
C GLN A 376 -35.83 -23.01 0.58
N ALA A 377 -35.70 -22.79 -0.73
CA ALA A 377 -36.46 -23.53 -1.73
C ALA A 377 -36.14 -25.03 -1.69
N ALA A 378 -34.84 -25.38 -1.61
CA ALA A 378 -34.39 -26.77 -1.50
C ALA A 378 -34.90 -27.43 -0.22
N SER A 379 -34.86 -26.75 0.93
CA SER A 379 -35.38 -27.26 2.21
C SER A 379 -36.88 -27.51 2.14
N SER A 380 -37.65 -26.60 1.54
CA SER A 380 -39.09 -26.79 1.34
C SER A 380 -39.40 -28.01 0.46
N LEU A 381 -38.64 -28.21 -0.63
CA LEU A 381 -38.78 -29.39 -1.48
C LEU A 381 -38.32 -30.66 -0.77
N TRP A 382 -37.25 -30.58 0.00
CA TRP A 382 -36.70 -31.68 0.80
C TRP A 382 -37.74 -32.20 1.79
N ASP A 383 -38.44 -31.31 2.48
CA ASP A 383 -39.49 -31.68 3.44
C ASP A 383 -40.77 -32.19 2.75
N ARG A 384 -41.12 -31.66 1.58
CA ARG A 384 -42.40 -31.97 0.88
C ARG A 384 -42.34 -33.16 -0.07
N ARG A 385 -41.19 -33.45 -0.68
CA ARG A 385 -41.07 -34.38 -1.82
C ARG A 385 -40.21 -35.61 -1.53
N LEU A 386 -39.49 -35.64 -0.41
CA LEU A 386 -38.64 -36.78 -0.11
C LEU A 386 -39.47 -37.97 0.42
N PRO A 387 -39.27 -39.20 -0.10
CA PRO A 387 -39.97 -40.38 0.39
C PRO A 387 -39.70 -40.66 1.89
N ALA A 388 -40.69 -41.20 2.60
CA ALA A 388 -40.52 -41.63 3.98
C ALA A 388 -39.62 -42.88 4.09
N ASP A 389 -39.71 -43.78 3.11
CA ASP A 389 -38.91 -45.00 3.02
C ASP A 389 -37.45 -44.70 2.65
N LYS A 390 -36.50 -45.22 3.45
CA LYS A 390 -35.05 -45.03 3.29
C LYS A 390 -34.55 -45.65 1.98
N ASN A 391 -35.04 -46.83 1.61
CA ASN A 391 -34.59 -47.51 0.39
C ASN A 391 -35.05 -46.76 -0.87
N GLN A 392 -36.22 -46.11 -0.84
CA GLN A 392 -36.67 -45.22 -1.92
C GLN A 392 -35.83 -43.94 -2.04
N ARG A 393 -35.27 -43.43 -0.93
CA ARG A 393 -34.32 -42.30 -0.97
C ARG A 393 -33.02 -42.67 -1.66
N LEU A 394 -32.50 -43.88 -1.44
CA LEU A 394 -31.31 -44.38 -2.12
C LEU A 394 -31.48 -44.41 -3.63
N ARG A 395 -32.67 -44.74 -4.11
CA ARG A 395 -32.97 -44.63 -5.54
C ARG A 395 -32.82 -43.19 -5.99
N LEU A 396 -33.46 -42.23 -5.33
CA LEU A 396 -33.38 -40.80 -5.68
C LEU A 396 -31.94 -40.28 -5.73
N PHE A 397 -31.12 -40.64 -4.74
CA PHE A 397 -29.73 -40.18 -4.62
C PHE A 397 -28.72 -41.04 -5.39
N GLY A 398 -29.10 -42.23 -5.85
CA GLY A 398 -28.22 -43.20 -6.51
C GLY A 398 -27.33 -42.62 -7.61
N PRO A 399 -27.88 -41.86 -8.58
CA PRO A 399 -27.07 -41.28 -9.65
C PRO A 399 -25.99 -40.30 -9.15
N LEU A 400 -26.21 -39.66 -7.99
CA LEU A 400 -25.25 -38.72 -7.40
C LEU A 400 -24.05 -39.43 -6.77
N MET A 401 -24.19 -40.70 -6.36
CA MET A 401 -23.09 -41.45 -5.73
C MET A 401 -21.86 -41.54 -6.63
N SER A 402 -22.05 -41.51 -7.96
CA SER A 402 -20.96 -41.47 -8.96
C SER A 402 -20.11 -40.19 -8.93
N ARG A 403 -20.58 -39.14 -8.24
CA ARG A 403 -19.93 -37.82 -8.15
C ARG A 403 -19.55 -37.46 -6.71
N MET A 404 -19.80 -38.36 -5.76
CA MET A 404 -19.48 -38.16 -4.35
C MET A 404 -18.14 -38.82 -4.05
N VAL A 405 -17.21 -38.04 -3.49
CA VAL A 405 -15.88 -38.52 -3.10
C VAL A 405 -15.91 -38.98 -1.65
N ALA A 406 -15.31 -40.13 -1.37
CA ALA A 406 -15.16 -40.65 0.00
C ALA A 406 -13.94 -40.03 0.70
N ALA A 407 -13.95 -40.00 2.04
CA ALA A 407 -12.96 -39.29 2.86
C ALA A 407 -11.50 -39.78 2.67
N ASP A 408 -11.34 -41.05 2.35
CA ASP A 408 -10.09 -41.77 2.12
C ASP A 408 -9.76 -41.93 0.62
N GLY A 409 -10.47 -41.20 -0.26
CA GLY A 409 -10.27 -41.21 -1.72
C GLY A 409 -11.24 -42.13 -2.48
N GLY A 410 -11.39 -41.91 -3.78
CA GLY A 410 -12.31 -42.67 -4.64
C GLY A 410 -13.79 -42.23 -4.52
N ILE A 411 -14.66 -42.89 -5.29
CA ILE A 411 -16.08 -42.50 -5.45
C ILE A 411 -16.99 -43.40 -4.61
N VAL A 412 -18.05 -42.83 -4.02
CA VAL A 412 -19.01 -43.57 -3.16
C VAL A 412 -19.67 -44.73 -3.93
N LEU A 413 -20.01 -44.53 -5.20
CA LEU A 413 -20.60 -45.58 -6.03
C LEU A 413 -19.71 -46.82 -6.16
N ASP A 414 -18.41 -46.64 -6.39
CA ASP A 414 -17.46 -47.75 -6.54
C ASP A 414 -17.33 -48.57 -5.26
N ARG A 415 -17.46 -47.92 -4.10
CA ARG A 415 -17.44 -48.60 -2.80
C ARG A 415 -18.69 -49.45 -2.58
N VAL A 416 -19.85 -48.87 -2.89
CA VAL A 416 -21.14 -49.54 -2.78
C VAL A 416 -21.25 -50.71 -3.77
N THR A 417 -20.47 -50.70 -4.84
CA THR A 417 -20.52 -51.68 -5.94
C THR A 417 -19.20 -52.41 -6.17
N SER A 418 -18.35 -52.44 -5.14
CA SER A 418 -17.06 -53.13 -5.19
C SER A 418 -17.24 -54.64 -5.35
N GLY A 419 -16.18 -55.37 -5.72
CA GLY A 419 -16.26 -56.82 -5.96
C GLY A 419 -16.70 -57.67 -4.75
N SER A 420 -16.72 -57.09 -3.55
CA SER A 420 -17.24 -57.70 -2.32
C SER A 420 -18.70 -57.33 -2.01
N SER A 421 -19.34 -56.52 -2.86
CA SER A 421 -20.75 -56.15 -2.76
C SER A 421 -21.58 -56.89 -3.82
N PRO A 422 -22.81 -57.34 -3.47
CA PRO A 422 -23.75 -57.90 -4.44
C PRO A 422 -24.37 -56.84 -5.38
N LEU A 423 -24.25 -55.56 -5.05
CA LEU A 423 -24.85 -54.47 -5.83
C LEU A 423 -24.01 -54.09 -7.04
N VAL A 424 -24.68 -53.86 -8.17
CA VAL A 424 -24.02 -53.43 -9.42
C VAL A 424 -24.29 -51.94 -9.72
N GLN A 425 -23.32 -51.27 -10.35
CA GLN A 425 -23.40 -49.84 -10.69
C GLN A 425 -24.64 -49.46 -11.50
N ALA A 426 -25.07 -50.34 -12.40
CA ALA A 426 -26.23 -50.11 -13.26
C ALA A 426 -27.50 -49.82 -12.47
N LEU A 427 -27.68 -50.41 -11.27
CA LEU A 427 -28.86 -50.23 -10.41
C LEU A 427 -29.03 -48.78 -9.95
N PHE A 428 -27.93 -48.04 -9.76
CA PHE A 428 -27.93 -46.66 -9.30
C PHE A 428 -27.94 -45.64 -10.45
N SER A 429 -28.02 -46.09 -11.70
CA SER A 429 -28.03 -45.21 -12.87
C SER A 429 -29.38 -44.53 -13.10
N SER A 430 -29.37 -43.38 -13.80
CA SER A 430 -30.60 -42.72 -14.25
C SER A 430 -31.40 -43.56 -15.26
N ALA A 431 -30.74 -44.49 -15.97
CA ALA A 431 -31.39 -45.44 -16.86
C ALA A 431 -32.22 -46.46 -16.07
N ALA A 432 -31.64 -47.08 -15.04
CA ALA A 432 -32.37 -47.98 -14.14
C ALA A 432 -33.53 -47.27 -13.45
N GLN A 433 -33.35 -46.02 -13.00
CA GLN A 433 -34.45 -45.23 -12.44
C GLN A 433 -35.61 -45.02 -13.42
N ARG A 434 -35.35 -44.82 -14.71
CA ARG A 434 -36.39 -44.66 -15.73
C ARG A 434 -37.12 -45.97 -16.02
N ILE A 435 -36.36 -47.06 -16.10
CA ILE A 435 -36.90 -48.41 -16.37
C ILE A 435 -37.79 -48.86 -15.21
N LEU A 436 -37.34 -48.72 -13.97
CA LEU A 436 -38.04 -49.13 -12.75
C LEU A 436 -39.12 -48.13 -12.30
N ARG A 437 -39.50 -47.16 -13.13
CA ARG A 437 -40.52 -46.16 -12.77
C ARG A 437 -41.90 -46.81 -12.73
N ASP A 438 -42.69 -46.45 -11.72
CA ASP A 438 -44.06 -46.94 -11.62
C ASP A 438 -44.88 -46.53 -12.85
N ARG A 439 -45.66 -47.49 -13.35
CA ARG A 439 -46.57 -47.33 -14.50
C ARG A 439 -45.90 -47.00 -15.84
N SER A 440 -44.60 -47.26 -15.98
CA SER A 440 -43.91 -47.21 -17.27
C SER A 440 -44.36 -48.38 -18.17
N ALA A 441 -44.15 -48.28 -19.49
CA ALA A 441 -44.53 -49.33 -20.43
C ALA A 441 -43.84 -50.68 -20.11
N THR A 442 -42.63 -50.65 -19.55
CA THR A 442 -41.83 -51.83 -19.17
C THR A 442 -42.27 -52.45 -17.85
N THR A 443 -42.79 -51.67 -16.90
CA THR A 443 -43.16 -52.17 -15.55
C THR A 443 -44.64 -52.52 -15.43
N ARG A 444 -45.47 -52.07 -16.38
CA ARG A 444 -46.92 -52.32 -16.43
C ARG A 444 -47.29 -53.80 -16.44
N HIS A 445 -46.42 -54.66 -16.98
CA HIS A 445 -46.64 -56.10 -17.12
C HIS A 445 -46.02 -56.95 -16.00
N VAL A 446 -45.22 -56.34 -15.12
CA VAL A 446 -44.50 -57.00 -14.01
C VAL A 446 -45.21 -56.76 -12.67
N ALA A 447 -46.19 -55.86 -12.62
CA ALA A 447 -46.87 -55.48 -11.39
C ALA A 447 -47.83 -56.57 -10.89
N ASP A 448 -47.70 -56.93 -9.61
CA ASP A 448 -48.74 -57.63 -8.87
C ASP A 448 -49.94 -56.67 -8.62
N THR A 449 -51.08 -57.23 -8.18
CA THR A 449 -52.46 -56.71 -8.03
C THR A 449 -52.70 -55.25 -7.57
N ASN A 450 -51.67 -54.49 -7.18
CA ASN A 450 -51.72 -53.06 -6.84
C ASN A 450 -50.96 -52.10 -7.79
N GLY A 451 -50.43 -52.58 -8.92
CA GLY A 451 -50.09 -51.72 -10.07
C GLY A 451 -48.80 -50.88 -10.01
N GLY A 452 -47.79 -51.30 -9.23
CA GLY A 452 -46.44 -50.70 -9.19
C GLY A 452 -45.37 -51.73 -8.85
N ILE A 453 -44.08 -51.44 -9.13
CA ILE A 453 -42.96 -52.29 -8.71
C ILE A 453 -42.53 -51.81 -7.32
N ASN A 454 -42.52 -52.70 -6.32
CA ASN A 454 -41.97 -52.38 -5.02
C ASN A 454 -40.44 -52.26 -5.11
N CYS A 455 -39.97 -51.03 -5.35
CA CYS A 455 -38.57 -50.77 -5.65
C CYS A 455 -37.66 -50.89 -4.43
N SER A 456 -38.17 -50.76 -3.21
CA SER A 456 -37.38 -51.06 -2.02
C SER A 456 -37.12 -52.57 -1.93
N ALA A 457 -38.16 -53.39 -2.13
CA ALA A 457 -38.00 -54.85 -2.20
C ALA A 457 -37.06 -55.29 -3.33
N ALA A 458 -37.10 -54.64 -4.50
CA ALA A 458 -36.18 -54.95 -5.60
C ALA A 458 -34.71 -54.61 -5.27
N LEU A 459 -34.47 -53.54 -4.52
CA LEU A 459 -33.11 -53.17 -4.07
C LEU A 459 -32.64 -54.10 -2.95
N ASP A 460 -33.53 -54.51 -2.05
CA ASP A 460 -33.24 -55.47 -0.98
C ASP A 460 -32.91 -56.87 -1.55
N GLU A 461 -33.60 -57.28 -2.62
CA GLU A 461 -33.31 -58.53 -3.34
C GLU A 461 -31.99 -58.46 -4.12
N ALA A 462 -31.73 -57.33 -4.80
CA ALA A 462 -30.46 -57.12 -5.50
C ALA A 462 -29.25 -57.03 -4.55
N ASN A 463 -29.48 -56.78 -3.26
CA ASN A 463 -28.45 -56.75 -2.23
C ASN A 463 -28.18 -58.13 -1.60
N GLN A 464 -28.75 -59.20 -2.14
CA GLN A 464 -28.44 -60.58 -1.73
C GLN A 464 -27.25 -61.12 -2.54
N PRO A 465 -26.33 -61.88 -1.93
CA PRO A 465 -25.21 -62.48 -2.63
C PRO A 465 -25.71 -63.46 -3.70
N GLU A 466 -25.09 -63.41 -4.88
CA GLU A 466 -25.42 -64.31 -5.98
C GLU A 466 -25.13 -65.75 -5.56
N ARG A 467 -26.10 -66.66 -5.74
CA ARG A 467 -25.91 -68.08 -5.38
C ARG A 467 -24.81 -68.66 -6.28
N GLN A 468 -23.74 -69.17 -5.68
CA GLN A 468 -22.69 -69.84 -6.46
C GLN A 468 -23.29 -71.03 -7.23
N PRO A 469 -22.92 -71.24 -8.50
CA PRO A 469 -23.36 -72.40 -9.25
C PRO A 469 -22.88 -73.67 -8.56
N GLU A 470 -23.77 -74.67 -8.44
CA GLU A 470 -23.41 -75.98 -7.90
C GLU A 470 -22.29 -76.59 -8.75
N ARG A 471 -21.11 -76.82 -8.16
CA ARG A 471 -19.92 -77.32 -8.87
C ARG A 471 -20.08 -78.75 -9.40
N ALA A 472 -21.09 -79.49 -8.94
CA ALA A 472 -21.50 -80.76 -9.50
C ALA A 472 -23.00 -80.99 -9.24
N PRO A 473 -23.71 -81.70 -10.12
CA PRO A 473 -25.08 -82.15 -9.84
C PRO A 473 -25.12 -82.96 -8.53
N ALA A 474 -26.16 -82.75 -7.73
CA ALA A 474 -26.32 -83.43 -6.44
C ALA A 474 -26.17 -84.96 -6.56
N GLY A 475 -25.16 -85.52 -5.88
CA GLY A 475 -24.92 -86.97 -5.79
C GLY A 475 -23.71 -87.50 -6.58
N LEU A 476 -23.01 -86.68 -7.36
CA LEU A 476 -21.78 -87.07 -8.05
C LEU A 476 -20.54 -86.39 -7.44
N PRO A 477 -19.45 -87.12 -7.16
CA PRO A 477 -18.20 -86.50 -6.73
C PRO A 477 -17.57 -85.70 -7.89
N HIS A 478 -17.05 -84.51 -7.58
CA HIS A 478 -16.32 -83.67 -8.53
C HIS A 478 -15.04 -84.38 -9.01
N VAL A 479 -14.57 -84.07 -10.23
CA VAL A 479 -13.35 -84.65 -10.81
C VAL A 479 -12.15 -84.53 -9.86
N ASP A 480 -12.00 -83.42 -9.16
CA ASP A 480 -10.92 -83.23 -8.18
C ASP A 480 -11.00 -84.22 -7.00
N ALA A 481 -12.22 -84.56 -6.55
CA ALA A 481 -12.41 -85.55 -5.49
C ALA A 481 -12.09 -86.97 -5.96
N ILE A 482 -12.30 -87.26 -7.26
CA ILE A 482 -11.94 -88.53 -7.90
C ILE A 482 -10.42 -88.62 -8.09
N ILE A 483 -9.78 -87.54 -8.56
CA ILE A 483 -8.33 -87.41 -8.74
C ILE A 483 -7.61 -87.60 -7.39
N GLN A 484 -8.11 -86.95 -6.34
CA GLN A 484 -7.56 -87.05 -4.99
C GLN A 484 -7.74 -88.45 -4.38
N GLN A 485 -8.84 -89.16 -4.69
CA GLN A 485 -9.04 -90.56 -4.29
C GLN A 485 -8.16 -91.55 -5.07
N MET A 486 -7.82 -91.25 -6.32
CA MET A 486 -6.95 -92.09 -7.14
C MET A 486 -5.46 -91.83 -6.93
N GLY A 487 -5.09 -90.86 -6.09
CA GLY A 487 -3.69 -90.49 -5.83
C GLY A 487 -2.98 -89.95 -7.08
N LEU A 488 -3.73 -89.40 -8.03
CA LEU A 488 -3.20 -88.72 -9.20
C LEU A 488 -2.96 -87.24 -8.85
N PRO A 489 -1.90 -86.60 -9.39
CA PRO A 489 -1.68 -85.17 -9.18
C PRO A 489 -2.85 -84.36 -9.73
N THR A 490 -3.23 -83.27 -9.07
CA THR A 490 -4.24 -82.35 -9.62
C THR A 490 -3.75 -81.73 -10.93
N VAL A 491 -4.66 -81.17 -11.72
CA VAL A 491 -4.29 -80.53 -12.99
C VAL A 491 -3.24 -79.43 -12.74
N GLU A 492 -3.35 -78.69 -11.64
CA GLU A 492 -2.40 -77.67 -11.21
C GLU A 492 -1.03 -78.25 -10.78
N GLU A 493 -1.01 -79.41 -10.11
CA GLU A 493 0.23 -80.12 -9.72
C GLU A 493 0.93 -80.75 -10.93
N MET A 494 0.17 -81.23 -11.92
CA MET A 494 0.67 -81.85 -13.15
C MET A 494 1.39 -80.84 -14.08
N PHE A 495 1.03 -79.56 -13.99
CA PHE A 495 1.67 -78.46 -14.72
C PHE A 495 2.78 -77.74 -13.94
N GLU A 496 3.13 -78.20 -12.74
CA GLU A 496 4.22 -77.65 -11.89
C GLU A 496 4.19 -76.11 -11.76
N LEU A 497 3.00 -75.54 -11.52
CA LEU A 497 2.86 -74.10 -11.30
C LEU A 497 3.50 -73.72 -9.95
N ASP A 498 4.74 -73.21 -9.99
CA ASP A 498 5.47 -72.72 -8.81
C ASP A 498 4.88 -71.37 -8.35
N GLU A 499 3.75 -71.43 -7.64
CA GLU A 499 3.05 -70.27 -7.08
C GLU A 499 3.94 -69.46 -6.13
N ARG A 500 4.94 -70.08 -5.48
CA ARG A 500 5.88 -69.35 -4.62
C ARG A 500 6.79 -68.46 -5.45
N TRP A 501 7.36 -69.00 -6.52
CA TRP A 501 8.15 -68.21 -7.46
C TRP A 501 7.30 -67.12 -8.11
N LEU A 502 6.06 -67.43 -8.52
CA LEU A 502 5.18 -66.46 -9.14
C LEU A 502 4.82 -65.30 -8.20
N ASN A 503 4.62 -65.58 -6.90
CA ASN A 503 4.46 -64.52 -5.91
C ASN A 503 5.73 -63.66 -5.75
N THR A 504 6.93 -64.25 -5.79
CA THR A 504 8.18 -63.49 -5.81
C THR A 504 8.32 -62.60 -7.05
N VAL A 505 7.82 -63.05 -8.21
CA VAL A 505 7.76 -62.22 -9.43
C VAL A 505 6.80 -61.04 -9.22
N MET A 506 5.62 -61.27 -8.65
CA MET A 506 4.65 -60.20 -8.37
C MET A 506 5.17 -59.17 -7.37
N GLU A 507 5.89 -59.60 -6.32
CA GLU A 507 6.52 -58.68 -5.36
C GLU A 507 7.56 -57.76 -6.03
N LYS A 508 8.36 -58.29 -6.96
CA LYS A 508 9.30 -57.48 -7.75
C LYS A 508 8.58 -56.48 -8.67
N LEU A 509 7.42 -56.85 -9.22
CA LEU A 509 6.60 -55.94 -10.02
C LEU A 509 6.04 -54.80 -9.16
N ASP A 510 5.56 -55.12 -7.96
CA ASP A 510 5.10 -54.12 -6.98
C ASP A 510 6.19 -53.13 -6.57
N GLU A 511 7.44 -53.59 -6.43
CA GLU A 511 8.57 -52.71 -6.16
C GLU A 511 8.80 -51.70 -7.30
N ILE A 512 8.71 -52.14 -8.56
CA ILE A 512 8.87 -51.27 -9.72
C ILE A 512 7.73 -50.25 -9.79
N VAL A 513 6.48 -50.68 -9.59
CA VAL A 513 5.31 -49.78 -9.62
C VAL A 513 5.38 -48.75 -8.50
N ARG A 514 5.77 -49.16 -7.28
CA ARG A 514 5.98 -48.23 -6.16
C ARG A 514 7.06 -47.20 -6.46
N PHE A 515 8.19 -47.63 -7.02
CA PHE A 515 9.29 -46.74 -7.39
C PHE A 515 8.83 -45.64 -8.36
N VAL A 516 8.11 -46.00 -9.43
CA VAL A 516 7.61 -45.03 -10.40
C VAL A 516 6.54 -44.12 -9.80
N THR A 517 5.63 -44.68 -8.97
CA THR A 517 4.58 -43.93 -8.26
C THR A 517 5.16 -42.84 -7.36
N GLN A 518 6.21 -43.16 -6.62
CA GLN A 518 6.89 -42.19 -5.77
C GLN A 518 7.55 -41.08 -6.59
N ALA A 519 8.29 -41.43 -7.65
CA ALA A 519 8.95 -40.45 -8.52
C ALA A 519 7.97 -39.46 -9.17
N TYR A 520 6.78 -39.92 -9.55
CA TYR A 520 5.72 -39.05 -10.08
C TYR A 520 5.19 -38.08 -9.02
N ARG A 521 4.91 -38.56 -7.80
CA ARG A 521 4.37 -37.71 -6.72
C ARG A 521 5.34 -36.60 -6.34
N GLU A 522 6.63 -36.93 -6.18
CA GLU A 522 7.66 -35.96 -5.78
C GLU A 522 7.84 -34.86 -6.84
N LYS A 523 8.01 -35.22 -8.13
CA LYS A 523 8.18 -34.24 -9.21
C LYS A 523 6.90 -33.46 -9.51
N SER A 524 5.73 -34.09 -9.45
CA SER A 524 4.45 -33.39 -9.67
C SER A 524 4.20 -32.34 -8.59
N GLN A 525 4.60 -32.59 -7.33
CA GLN A 525 4.47 -31.60 -6.26
C GLN A 525 5.44 -30.41 -6.43
N SER A 526 6.66 -30.64 -6.94
CA SER A 526 7.60 -29.57 -7.29
C SER A 526 7.04 -28.68 -8.41
N PHE A 527 6.52 -29.26 -9.50
CA PHE A 527 5.90 -28.48 -10.58
C PHE A 527 4.68 -27.67 -10.14
N ILE A 528 3.88 -28.18 -9.19
CA ILE A 528 2.75 -27.42 -8.62
C ILE A 528 3.24 -26.21 -7.81
N LYS A 529 4.31 -26.35 -7.03
CA LYS A 529 4.89 -25.22 -6.27
C LYS A 529 5.51 -24.16 -7.19
N GLU A 530 6.10 -24.59 -8.30
CA GLU A 530 6.78 -23.72 -9.28
C GLU A 530 5.82 -23.17 -10.35
N HIS A 531 4.51 -23.44 -10.27
CA HIS A 531 3.49 -23.02 -11.23
C HIS A 531 3.70 -23.54 -12.67
N ALA A 532 4.45 -24.63 -12.86
CA ALA A 532 4.78 -25.25 -14.14
C ALA A 532 3.88 -26.47 -14.44
N GLN A 533 2.56 -26.30 -14.36
CA GLN A 533 1.61 -27.42 -14.47
C GLN A 533 1.50 -27.98 -15.90
N ASP A 534 1.89 -27.20 -16.90
CA ASP A 534 1.87 -27.58 -18.32
C ASP A 534 2.91 -28.66 -18.68
N ASP A 535 3.92 -28.89 -17.84
CA ASP A 535 4.99 -29.90 -18.06
C ASP A 535 4.61 -31.31 -17.53
N ILE A 536 3.52 -31.42 -16.78
CA ILE A 536 3.05 -32.69 -16.18
C ILE A 536 2.78 -33.77 -17.24
N PRO A 537 2.16 -33.49 -18.41
CA PRO A 537 1.99 -34.50 -19.46
C PRO A 537 3.32 -35.04 -20.00
N GLY A 538 4.35 -34.19 -20.10
CA GLY A 538 5.70 -34.59 -20.51
C GLY A 538 6.36 -35.54 -19.51
N LEU A 539 6.23 -35.25 -18.21
CA LEU A 539 6.69 -36.12 -17.12
C LEU A 539 6.00 -37.50 -17.16
N ARG A 540 4.69 -37.54 -17.43
CA ARG A 540 3.93 -38.80 -17.52
C ARG A 540 4.44 -39.69 -18.63
N LYS A 541 4.77 -39.13 -19.80
CA LYS A 541 5.32 -39.90 -20.93
C LYS A 541 6.66 -40.54 -20.57
N GLN A 542 7.56 -39.76 -19.96
CA GLN A 542 8.88 -40.25 -19.56
C GLN A 542 8.81 -41.38 -18.53
N LEU A 543 7.91 -41.26 -17.55
CA LEU A 543 7.75 -42.28 -16.51
C LEU A 543 7.05 -43.55 -17.02
N ALA A 544 6.13 -43.43 -17.99
CA ALA A 544 5.55 -44.58 -18.66
C ALA A 544 6.62 -45.40 -19.39
N GLU A 545 7.47 -44.74 -20.19
CA GLU A 545 8.59 -45.39 -20.88
C GLU A 545 9.56 -46.07 -19.90
N LEU A 546 9.86 -45.42 -18.76
CA LEU A 546 10.71 -45.98 -17.71
C LEU A 546 10.09 -47.21 -17.03
N LEU A 547 8.79 -47.19 -16.75
CA LEU A 547 8.06 -48.30 -16.13
C LEU A 547 8.15 -49.56 -17.00
N PHE A 548 7.77 -49.45 -18.27
CA PHE A 548 7.76 -50.60 -19.17
C PHE A 548 9.16 -51.11 -19.51
N SER A 549 10.15 -50.21 -19.62
CA SER A 549 11.55 -50.59 -19.81
C SER A 549 12.07 -51.43 -18.62
N LYS A 550 11.83 -50.98 -17.38
CA LYS A 550 12.20 -51.74 -16.17
C LYS A 550 11.44 -53.04 -16.04
N LEU A 551 10.15 -53.04 -16.37
CA LEU A 551 9.28 -54.22 -16.29
C LEU A 551 9.75 -55.29 -17.28
N ARG A 552 10.02 -54.91 -18.54
CA ARG A 552 10.57 -55.79 -19.58
C ARG A 552 11.92 -56.38 -19.17
N GLY A 553 12.86 -55.55 -18.74
CA GLY A 553 14.19 -56.03 -18.33
C GLY A 553 14.14 -56.97 -17.13
N THR A 554 13.27 -56.68 -16.15
CA THR A 554 13.12 -57.53 -14.96
C THR A 554 12.45 -58.86 -15.30
N LEU A 555 11.39 -58.83 -16.11
CA LEU A 555 10.72 -60.04 -16.58
C LEU A 555 11.66 -60.89 -17.45
N GLN A 556 12.39 -60.29 -18.39
CA GLN A 556 13.31 -61.03 -19.27
C GLN A 556 14.37 -61.78 -18.46
N ASN A 557 15.00 -61.12 -17.48
CA ASN A 557 15.97 -61.78 -16.59
C ASN A 557 15.35 -62.94 -15.81
N LEU A 558 14.14 -62.75 -15.25
CA LEU A 558 13.45 -63.79 -14.48
C LEU A 558 13.01 -64.98 -15.34
N LEU A 559 12.65 -64.72 -16.60
CA LEU A 559 12.27 -65.76 -17.56
C LEU A 559 13.49 -66.56 -18.04
N GLU A 560 14.62 -65.89 -18.28
CA GLU A 560 15.90 -66.52 -18.67
C GLU A 560 16.48 -67.37 -17.55
N GLU A 561 16.45 -66.91 -16.28
CA GLU A 561 16.90 -67.67 -15.10
C GLU A 561 16.20 -69.03 -14.95
N ARG A 562 14.97 -69.16 -15.46
CA ARG A 562 14.16 -70.39 -15.41
C ARG A 562 14.08 -71.13 -16.74
N GLU A 563 14.75 -70.68 -17.80
CA GLU A 563 14.66 -71.25 -19.16
C GLU A 563 13.22 -71.37 -19.67
N LEU A 564 12.40 -70.33 -19.49
CA LEU A 564 11.01 -70.32 -19.95
C LEU A 564 10.92 -69.95 -21.45
N PRO A 565 9.96 -70.53 -22.20
CA PRO A 565 9.86 -70.35 -23.65
C PRO A 565 9.18 -69.04 -24.09
N CYS A 566 8.76 -68.18 -23.15
CA CYS A 566 8.16 -66.87 -23.45
C CYS A 566 9.21 -65.76 -23.41
N GLU A 567 9.04 -64.77 -24.29
CA GLU A 567 9.81 -63.53 -24.26
C GLU A 567 9.04 -62.45 -23.50
N ALA A 568 9.75 -61.61 -22.74
CA ALA A 568 9.13 -60.52 -22.00
C ALA A 568 8.43 -59.50 -22.92
N ASP A 569 8.93 -59.33 -24.15
CA ASP A 569 8.30 -58.46 -25.15
C ASP A 569 6.89 -58.94 -25.52
N GLY A 570 6.68 -60.24 -25.70
CA GLY A 570 5.36 -60.79 -25.99
C GLY A 570 4.36 -60.58 -24.85
N ILE A 571 4.80 -60.74 -23.59
CA ILE A 571 3.94 -60.47 -22.42
C ILE A 571 3.58 -58.98 -22.33
N VAL A 572 4.53 -58.09 -22.65
CA VAL A 572 4.29 -56.64 -22.60
C VAL A 572 3.40 -56.16 -23.76
N GLU A 573 3.52 -56.75 -24.95
CA GLU A 573 2.62 -56.47 -26.09
C GLU A 573 1.18 -56.92 -25.81
N GLU A 574 1.00 -58.10 -25.19
CA GLU A 574 -0.32 -58.63 -24.84
C GLU A 574 -1.05 -57.74 -23.81
N LEU A 575 -0.31 -57.13 -22.88
CA LEU A 575 -0.85 -56.08 -22.01
C LEU A 575 -1.28 -54.84 -22.81
N GLY A 576 -0.53 -54.45 -23.84
CA GLY A 576 -0.87 -53.33 -24.72
C GLY A 576 -2.21 -53.54 -25.43
N ASP A 577 -2.43 -54.75 -25.95
CA ASP A 577 -3.65 -55.12 -26.67
C ASP A 577 -4.86 -55.31 -25.74
N GLU A 578 -4.67 -55.91 -24.56
CA GLU A 578 -5.75 -56.17 -23.59
C GLU A 578 -6.35 -54.90 -23.01
N PHE A 579 -5.52 -53.88 -22.77
CA PHE A 579 -6.00 -52.64 -22.19
C PHE A 579 -6.52 -51.64 -23.23
N GLY A 580 -6.16 -51.75 -24.52
CA GLY A 580 -6.79 -50.99 -25.61
C GLY A 580 -6.74 -49.46 -25.50
N VAL A 581 -5.90 -48.91 -24.61
CA VAL A 581 -5.71 -47.47 -24.37
C VAL A 581 -4.25 -47.09 -24.59
N SER A 582 -4.00 -45.84 -25.01
CA SER A 582 -2.64 -45.30 -25.13
C SER A 582 -1.83 -45.59 -23.86
N LEU A 583 -0.58 -46.05 -24.02
CA LEU A 583 0.35 -46.42 -22.95
C LEU A 583 0.36 -45.43 -21.76
N LEU A 584 0.19 -44.14 -22.08
CA LEU A 584 0.09 -43.03 -21.14
C LEU A 584 -1.12 -43.10 -20.20
N ILE A 585 -2.30 -43.43 -20.74
CA ILE A 585 -3.56 -43.47 -19.98
C ILE A 585 -3.55 -44.69 -19.04
N PHE A 586 -2.99 -45.81 -19.49
CA PHE A 586 -2.85 -46.99 -18.65
C PHE A 586 -1.89 -46.74 -17.47
N CYS A 587 -0.75 -46.09 -17.70
CA CYS A 587 0.15 -45.69 -16.62
C CYS A 587 -0.54 -44.74 -15.61
N GLU A 588 -1.34 -43.79 -16.06
CA GLU A 588 -2.12 -42.93 -15.13
C GLU A 588 -3.06 -43.75 -14.25
N LEU A 589 -3.79 -44.70 -14.83
CA LEU A 589 -4.70 -45.59 -14.12
C LEU A 589 -3.97 -46.46 -13.10
N VAL A 590 -2.87 -47.13 -13.49
CA VAL A 590 -2.08 -47.98 -12.59
C VAL A 590 -1.49 -47.17 -11.43
N MET A 591 -1.13 -45.91 -11.65
CA MET A 591 -0.54 -45.06 -10.62
C MET A 591 -1.60 -44.51 -9.63
N ALA A 592 -2.84 -44.33 -10.08
CA ALA A 592 -3.91 -43.67 -9.33
C ALA A 592 -4.98 -44.62 -8.75
N ASP A 593 -5.24 -45.75 -9.40
CA ASP A 593 -6.32 -46.68 -9.08
C ASP A 593 -5.77 -48.05 -8.65
N GLU A 594 -6.13 -48.47 -7.44
CA GLU A 594 -5.75 -49.78 -6.90
C GLU A 594 -6.37 -50.93 -7.73
N GLY A 595 -7.57 -50.70 -8.28
CA GLY A 595 -8.22 -51.66 -9.17
C GLY A 595 -7.45 -51.89 -10.47
N ALA A 596 -6.81 -50.84 -11.01
CA ALA A 596 -5.97 -50.94 -12.20
C ALA A 596 -4.67 -51.70 -11.94
N ARG A 597 -4.06 -51.54 -10.75
CA ARG A 597 -2.90 -52.34 -10.34
C ARG A 597 -3.26 -53.82 -10.22
N GLN A 598 -4.41 -54.11 -9.62
CA GLN A 598 -4.88 -55.49 -9.51
C GLN A 598 -5.11 -56.12 -10.90
N ARG A 599 -5.69 -55.38 -11.85
CA ARG A 599 -5.84 -55.86 -13.24
C ARG A 599 -4.49 -56.12 -13.93
N LEU A 600 -3.50 -55.24 -13.75
CA LEU A 600 -2.14 -55.46 -14.26
C LEU A 600 -1.52 -56.72 -13.66
N HIS A 601 -1.70 -56.92 -12.35
CA HIS A 601 -1.24 -58.11 -11.65
C HIS A 601 -1.87 -59.39 -12.17
N ASP A 602 -3.20 -59.42 -12.28
CA ASP A 602 -3.94 -60.59 -12.73
C ASP A 602 -3.54 -60.95 -14.17
N SER A 603 -3.30 -59.94 -15.03
CA SER A 603 -2.91 -60.14 -16.43
C SER A 603 -1.51 -60.71 -16.58
N ILE A 604 -0.50 -60.15 -15.87
CA ILE A 604 0.87 -60.68 -15.89
C ILE A 604 0.93 -62.08 -15.26
N ARG A 605 0.24 -62.27 -14.13
CA ARG A 605 0.13 -63.58 -13.45
C ARG A 605 -0.45 -64.62 -14.39
N ARG A 606 -1.52 -64.29 -15.13
CA ARG A 606 -2.12 -65.18 -16.12
C ARG A 606 -1.16 -65.50 -17.27
N ALA A 607 -0.49 -64.50 -17.86
CA ALA A 607 0.45 -64.71 -18.96
C ALA A 607 1.63 -65.62 -18.55
N ILE A 608 2.19 -65.42 -17.36
CA ILE A 608 3.27 -66.26 -16.83
C ILE A 608 2.78 -67.68 -16.52
N ARG A 609 1.58 -67.83 -15.92
CA ARG A 609 0.97 -69.16 -15.69
C ARG A 609 0.75 -69.90 -17.00
N GLN A 610 0.25 -69.23 -18.04
CA GLN A 610 0.10 -69.81 -19.37
C GLN A 610 1.45 -70.21 -19.97
N CYS A 611 2.51 -69.40 -19.80
CA CYS A 611 3.85 -69.75 -20.27
C CYS A 611 4.45 -70.98 -19.56
N LEU A 612 4.33 -71.05 -18.23
CA LEU A 612 4.74 -72.21 -17.43
C LEU A 612 4.01 -73.47 -17.88
N ALA A 613 2.69 -73.37 -18.04
CA ALA A 613 1.85 -74.49 -18.42
C ALA A 613 2.11 -74.91 -19.88
N LYS A 614 2.40 -74.00 -20.82
CA LYS A 614 2.82 -74.32 -22.20
C LYS A 614 4.15 -75.08 -22.27
N ARG A 615 5.14 -74.71 -21.44
CA ARG A 615 6.44 -75.43 -21.38
C ARG A 615 6.24 -76.89 -20.97
N ARG A 616 5.45 -77.13 -19.92
CA ARG A 616 5.22 -78.48 -19.39
C ARG A 616 4.26 -79.28 -20.27
N CYS A 617 3.23 -78.64 -20.81
CA CYS A 617 2.32 -79.25 -21.78
C CYS A 617 3.07 -79.75 -23.03
N ARG A 618 4.02 -78.97 -23.58
CA ARG A 618 4.90 -79.44 -24.67
C ARG A 618 5.80 -80.60 -24.24
N ALA A 619 6.34 -80.57 -23.02
CA ALA A 619 7.17 -81.67 -22.51
C ALA A 619 6.38 -82.97 -22.32
N ILE A 620 5.13 -82.88 -21.86
CA ILE A 620 4.21 -84.02 -21.66
C ILE A 620 3.76 -84.57 -23.01
N LEU A 621 3.29 -83.72 -23.93
CA LEU A 621 2.82 -84.13 -25.26
C LEU A 621 3.95 -84.63 -26.18
N ALA A 622 5.21 -84.23 -25.95
CA ALA A 622 6.36 -84.79 -26.67
C ALA A 622 6.54 -86.30 -26.45
N HIS A 623 5.94 -86.88 -25.40
CA HIS A 623 6.01 -88.32 -25.08
C HIS A 623 4.74 -89.09 -25.46
N VAL A 624 3.78 -88.43 -26.14
CA VAL A 624 2.49 -89.01 -26.51
C VAL A 624 2.25 -88.80 -28.01
N PRO A 625 2.40 -89.82 -28.87
CA PRO A 625 2.10 -89.69 -30.29
C PRO A 625 0.57 -89.62 -30.51
N ASP A 626 0.12 -88.66 -31.32
CA ASP A 626 -1.23 -88.59 -31.92
C ASP A 626 -2.44 -88.35 -30.97
N ILE A 627 -2.42 -87.25 -30.23
CA ILE A 627 -3.65 -86.67 -29.66
C ILE A 627 -3.81 -85.27 -30.28
N GLY A 628 -4.80 -85.10 -31.17
CA GLY A 628 -5.07 -83.85 -31.91
C GLY A 628 -5.62 -82.70 -31.07
N ILE A 629 -5.16 -82.54 -29.82
CA ILE A 629 -5.54 -81.47 -28.90
C ILE A 629 -4.35 -80.52 -28.76
N SER A 630 -4.55 -79.23 -29.06
CA SER A 630 -3.50 -78.23 -28.85
C SER A 630 -3.28 -77.97 -27.36
N CYS A 631 -2.05 -77.65 -26.97
CA CYS A 631 -1.80 -77.11 -25.62
C CYS A 631 -2.63 -75.85 -25.35
N ASP A 632 -2.96 -75.06 -26.37
CA ASP A 632 -3.78 -73.87 -26.20
C ASP A 632 -5.22 -74.22 -25.79
N ASP A 633 -5.82 -75.26 -26.39
CA ASP A 633 -7.21 -75.70 -26.07
C ASP A 633 -7.37 -76.20 -24.63
N LEU A 634 -6.33 -76.83 -24.08
CA LEU A 634 -6.33 -77.31 -22.69
C LEU A 634 -6.17 -76.18 -21.68
N LEU A 635 -5.42 -75.13 -22.02
CA LEU A 635 -5.14 -74.02 -21.12
C LEU A 635 -6.29 -73.00 -21.04
N ASP A 636 -7.03 -72.83 -22.13
CA ASP A 636 -8.21 -71.95 -22.16
C ASP A 636 -9.39 -72.46 -21.31
N ASN A 637 -9.36 -73.73 -20.88
CA ASN A 637 -10.41 -74.37 -20.09
C ASN A 637 -10.00 -74.71 -18.64
N MET A 638 -8.92 -74.08 -18.13
CA MET A 638 -8.50 -74.23 -16.73
C MET A 638 -9.53 -73.61 -15.76
N PRO A 639 -9.77 -74.22 -14.58
CA PRO A 639 -10.66 -73.62 -13.58
C PRO A 639 -10.11 -72.28 -13.08
N SER A 640 -10.92 -71.22 -13.16
CA SER A 640 -10.57 -69.89 -12.62
C SER A 640 -10.64 -69.85 -11.09
N GLU A 641 -9.84 -68.99 -10.46
CA GLU A 641 -9.84 -68.78 -8.99
C GLU A 641 -11.25 -68.53 -8.42
N PRO A 642 -11.56 -68.99 -7.19
CA PRO A 642 -12.84 -68.75 -6.56
C PRO A 642 -13.09 -67.24 -6.35
N ARG A 643 -14.22 -66.73 -6.85
CA ARG A 643 -14.62 -65.32 -6.64
C ARG A 643 -14.67 -64.96 -5.15
N PRO A 644 -14.28 -63.73 -4.77
CA PRO A 644 -14.36 -63.28 -3.38
C PRO A 644 -15.80 -63.33 -2.85
N GLU A 645 -15.94 -63.66 -1.57
CA GLU A 645 -17.23 -63.76 -0.88
C GLU A 645 -17.93 -62.38 -0.84
N GLN A 646 -19.13 -62.30 -1.42
CA GLN A 646 -19.96 -61.08 -1.42
C GLN A 646 -20.71 -60.91 -0.10
N LYS A 647 -20.76 -59.69 0.43
CA LYS A 647 -21.47 -59.34 1.67
C LYS A 647 -22.55 -58.27 1.41
N PRO A 648 -23.80 -58.49 1.83
CA PRO A 648 -24.86 -57.47 1.75
C PRO A 648 -24.48 -56.16 2.43
N ILE A 649 -24.88 -55.03 1.84
CA ILE A 649 -24.69 -53.70 2.40
C ILE A 649 -25.89 -53.30 3.28
N ASP A 650 -25.66 -52.63 4.41
CA ASP A 650 -26.73 -52.01 5.20
C ASP A 650 -27.30 -50.79 4.46
N LEU A 651 -28.37 -51.01 3.70
CA LEU A 651 -29.05 -50.00 2.90
C LEU A 651 -29.65 -48.87 3.76
N GLY A 652 -30.13 -49.18 4.97
CA GLY A 652 -30.67 -48.19 5.88
C GLY A 652 -29.60 -47.19 6.34
N ARG A 653 -28.44 -47.71 6.75
CA ARG A 653 -27.30 -46.88 7.16
C ARG A 653 -26.69 -46.10 6.00
N LEU A 654 -26.62 -46.70 4.80
CA LEU A 654 -26.18 -46.01 3.58
C LEU A 654 -27.11 -44.83 3.26
N SER A 655 -28.43 -45.05 3.34
CA SER A 655 -29.42 -44.00 3.12
C SER A 655 -29.27 -42.85 4.11
N ASP A 656 -29.10 -43.15 5.39
CA ASP A 656 -28.98 -42.11 6.43
C ASP A 656 -27.70 -41.29 6.26
N THR A 657 -26.61 -41.95 5.84
CA THR A 657 -25.32 -41.29 5.57
C THR A 657 -25.44 -40.33 4.38
N LEU A 658 -26.03 -40.77 3.28
CA LEU A 658 -26.25 -39.94 2.08
C LEU A 658 -27.24 -38.81 2.34
N PHE A 659 -28.34 -39.11 3.04
CA PHE A 659 -29.30 -38.10 3.48
C PHE A 659 -28.61 -37.04 4.33
N GLY A 660 -27.78 -37.46 5.29
CA GLY A 660 -27.05 -36.57 6.17
C GLY A 660 -26.04 -35.67 5.45
N ALA A 661 -25.42 -36.16 4.37
CA ALA A 661 -24.46 -35.42 3.56
C ALA A 661 -25.12 -34.40 2.59
N LEU A 662 -26.36 -34.68 2.16
CA LEU A 662 -27.07 -33.88 1.15
C LEU A 662 -28.13 -32.94 1.74
N ASP A 663 -28.43 -33.04 3.05
CA ASP A 663 -29.46 -32.23 3.71
C ASP A 663 -29.19 -30.72 3.57
N PRO A 664 -30.04 -29.96 2.85
CA PRO A 664 -29.84 -28.52 2.59
C PRO A 664 -29.98 -27.67 3.85
N ARG A 665 -30.53 -28.21 4.94
CA ARG A 665 -30.74 -27.50 6.21
C ARG A 665 -29.50 -27.52 7.10
N LYS A 666 -28.53 -28.40 6.81
CA LYS A 666 -27.31 -28.53 7.60
C LYS A 666 -26.26 -27.49 7.19
N PRO A 667 -25.41 -27.03 8.13
CA PRO A 667 -24.27 -26.17 7.80
C PRO A 667 -23.30 -26.79 6.78
N SER A 668 -23.27 -28.13 6.69
CA SER A 668 -22.47 -28.90 5.75
C SER A 668 -23.09 -29.03 4.35
N ALA A 669 -24.17 -28.32 4.03
CA ALA A 669 -24.79 -28.37 2.71
C ALA A 669 -23.75 -28.05 1.61
N PRO A 670 -23.59 -28.89 0.57
CA PRO A 670 -22.52 -28.71 -0.43
C PRO A 670 -22.52 -27.34 -1.14
N ALA A 671 -23.70 -26.78 -1.42
CA ALA A 671 -23.83 -25.46 -2.02
C ALA A 671 -23.30 -24.35 -1.10
N ARG A 672 -23.51 -24.50 0.22
CA ARG A 672 -23.00 -23.57 1.23
C ARG A 672 -21.49 -23.69 1.38
N ILE A 673 -20.95 -24.90 1.51
CA ILE A 673 -19.50 -25.12 1.58
C ILE A 673 -18.81 -24.53 0.36
N ARG A 674 -19.33 -24.81 -0.85
CA ARG A 674 -18.75 -24.33 -2.10
C ARG A 674 -18.70 -22.81 -2.16
N LEU A 675 -19.82 -22.11 -1.90
CA LEU A 675 -19.81 -20.66 -1.95
C LEU A 675 -18.93 -20.07 -0.84
N CYS A 676 -19.09 -20.52 0.41
CA CYS A 676 -18.35 -19.96 1.52
C CYS A 676 -16.83 -20.21 1.40
N SER A 677 -16.39 -21.29 0.75
CA SER A 677 -14.96 -21.54 0.45
C SER A 677 -14.37 -20.59 -0.60
N GLN A 678 -15.21 -19.89 -1.36
CA GLN A 678 -14.79 -18.91 -2.37
C GLN A 678 -14.84 -17.47 -1.86
N LEU A 679 -15.30 -17.25 -0.62
CA LEU A 679 -15.42 -15.93 -0.01
C LEU A 679 -14.34 -15.79 1.06
N GLU A 680 -13.46 -14.81 0.89
CA GLU A 680 -12.44 -14.45 1.88
C GLU A 680 -12.92 -13.26 2.71
N GLY A 681 -12.63 -13.24 4.01
CA GLY A 681 -12.92 -12.11 4.90
C GLY A 681 -14.41 -11.88 5.25
N ILE A 682 -15.33 -12.71 4.76
CA ILE A 682 -16.77 -12.57 4.99
C ILE A 682 -17.33 -13.80 5.73
N ASP A 683 -18.05 -13.58 6.83
CA ASP A 683 -18.79 -14.64 7.53
C ASP A 683 -20.03 -15.05 6.73
N CYS A 684 -19.86 -16.07 5.90
CA CYS A 684 -20.91 -16.69 5.09
C CYS A 684 -21.82 -17.65 5.90
N THR A 685 -21.63 -17.79 7.23
CA THR A 685 -22.40 -18.77 8.02
C THR A 685 -23.84 -18.34 8.31
N ARG A 686 -24.09 -17.03 8.39
CA ARG A 686 -25.40 -16.48 8.74
C ARG A 686 -26.35 -16.33 7.54
N LEU A 687 -25.84 -16.47 6.31
CA LEU A 687 -26.60 -16.35 5.05
C LEU A 687 -27.45 -15.06 4.96
N ILE A 688 -26.94 -13.98 5.54
CA ILE A 688 -27.51 -12.63 5.45
C ILE A 688 -26.55 -11.81 4.58
N PRO A 689 -27.03 -10.88 3.73
CA PRO A 689 -26.15 -9.96 3.03
C PRO A 689 -25.19 -9.29 4.03
N PRO A 690 -23.87 -9.35 3.80
CA PRO A 690 -22.92 -8.87 4.78
C PRO A 690 -22.92 -7.34 4.75
N GLU A 691 -23.15 -6.74 5.92
CA GLU A 691 -23.06 -5.29 6.12
C GLU A 691 -21.69 -4.96 6.71
N PHE A 692 -21.02 -3.92 6.19
CA PHE A 692 -19.75 -3.46 6.73
C PHE A 692 -19.80 -1.98 7.11
N PRO A 693 -19.11 -1.57 8.19
CA PRO A 693 -18.91 -0.16 8.47
C PRO A 693 -17.87 0.40 7.49
N ILE A 694 -18.31 1.26 6.59
CA ILE A 694 -17.42 2.07 5.74
C ILE A 694 -16.87 3.21 6.60
N GLY A 695 -15.59 3.52 6.46
CA GLY A 695 -14.92 4.62 7.15
C GLY A 695 -13.94 5.27 6.19
N LEU A 696 -14.22 6.51 5.77
CA LEU A 696 -13.43 7.25 4.81
C LEU A 696 -12.47 8.20 5.52
N ASP A 697 -11.20 8.16 5.12
CA ASP A 697 -10.14 9.07 5.59
C ASP A 697 -10.22 10.41 4.86
N PHE A 698 -11.36 11.08 4.99
CA PHE A 698 -11.69 12.31 4.27
C PHE A 698 -11.97 13.46 5.23
N PRO A 699 -11.03 14.42 5.39
CA PRO A 699 -11.24 15.64 6.16
C PRO A 699 -12.30 16.54 5.51
N THR A 700 -13.48 16.63 6.11
CA THR A 700 -14.63 17.31 5.50
C THR A 700 -14.50 18.84 5.48
N TRP A 701 -13.59 19.43 6.26
CA TRP A 701 -13.32 20.87 6.24
C TRP A 701 -12.88 21.37 4.84
N GLY A 702 -12.26 20.50 4.04
CA GLY A 702 -11.86 20.80 2.66
C GLY A 702 -13.06 21.15 1.77
N LEU A 703 -14.23 20.54 2.02
CA LEU A 703 -15.48 20.87 1.32
C LEU A 703 -15.92 22.30 1.63
N LEU A 704 -15.91 22.68 2.91
CA LEU A 704 -16.22 24.05 3.31
C LEU A 704 -15.20 25.04 2.75
N SER A 705 -13.91 24.72 2.79
CA SER A 705 -12.87 25.58 2.21
C SER A 705 -13.04 25.78 0.70
N GLN A 706 -13.56 24.78 -0.02
CA GLN A 706 -13.79 24.86 -1.46
C GLN A 706 -15.09 25.62 -1.80
N TYR A 707 -16.20 25.27 -1.16
CA TYR A 707 -17.53 25.74 -1.55
C TYR A 707 -18.00 26.96 -0.75
N ASP A 708 -17.64 27.09 0.52
CA ASP A 708 -18.08 28.20 1.38
C ASP A 708 -17.12 28.49 2.54
N LYS A 709 -16.07 29.26 2.22
CA LYS A 709 -14.98 29.62 3.16
C LYS A 709 -15.46 30.45 4.34
N GLU A 710 -16.57 31.16 4.19
CA GLU A 710 -17.08 32.08 5.21
C GLU A 710 -17.60 31.33 6.43
N TRP A 711 -18.13 30.10 6.27
CA TRP A 711 -18.56 29.27 7.41
C TRP A 711 -17.41 28.62 8.17
N LEU A 712 -16.24 28.45 7.54
CA LEU A 712 -15.07 27.88 8.22
C LEU A 712 -14.51 28.87 9.25
N LEU A 713 -14.25 30.10 8.80
CA LEU A 713 -13.77 31.21 9.62
C LEU A 713 -14.50 32.50 9.23
N PRO A 714 -15.69 32.75 9.81
CA PRO A 714 -16.40 33.99 9.59
C PRO A 714 -15.54 35.20 9.92
N GLY A 715 -15.60 36.25 9.11
CA GLY A 715 -14.80 37.45 9.37
C GLY A 715 -13.30 37.31 9.07
N ALA A 716 -12.87 36.24 8.39
CA ALA A 716 -11.48 36.06 7.94
C ALA A 716 -10.90 37.28 7.19
N SER A 717 -11.74 38.01 6.44
CA SER A 717 -11.35 39.22 5.71
C SER A 717 -11.05 40.44 6.62
N MET A 718 -11.51 40.41 7.88
CA MET A 718 -11.30 41.47 8.88
C MET A 718 -9.93 41.38 9.57
N LEU A 719 -9.23 40.25 9.48
CA LEU A 719 -7.87 40.12 10.01
C LEU A 719 -6.96 41.15 9.34
N GLU A 720 -6.09 41.81 10.09
CA GLU A 720 -5.21 42.84 9.52
C GLU A 720 -4.07 42.21 8.71
N LYS A 721 -3.46 42.93 7.77
CA LYS A 721 -2.29 42.40 7.06
C LYS A 721 -1.12 42.27 8.05
N ASP A 722 -0.32 41.22 7.87
CA ASP A 722 0.83 40.86 8.69
C ASP A 722 0.43 40.63 10.15
N SER A 723 -0.69 39.96 10.38
CA SER A 723 -1.22 39.71 11.73
C SER A 723 -1.19 38.24 12.13
N ILE A 724 -1.04 37.99 13.43
CA ILE A 724 -1.28 36.69 14.08
C ILE A 724 -2.44 36.85 15.07
N THR A 725 -3.40 35.93 15.02
CA THR A 725 -4.56 35.94 15.92
C THR A 725 -4.77 34.55 16.52
N ALA A 726 -4.91 34.50 17.84
CA ALA A 726 -5.24 33.29 18.57
C ALA A 726 -6.76 33.06 18.57
N LEU A 727 -7.18 31.90 18.10
CA LEU A 727 -8.56 31.46 17.97
C LEU A 727 -8.70 30.04 18.55
N GLN A 728 -9.89 29.48 18.54
CA GLN A 728 -10.15 28.11 18.96
C GLN A 728 -11.05 27.37 17.99
N THR A 729 -10.95 26.05 17.98
CA THR A 729 -11.93 25.19 17.32
C THR A 729 -13.28 25.26 18.05
N ASN A 730 -14.36 25.01 17.30
CA ASN A 730 -15.72 24.98 17.82
C ASN A 730 -16.29 23.54 17.75
N PRO A 731 -16.17 22.73 18.81
CA PRO A 731 -16.69 21.36 18.82
C PRO A 731 -18.19 21.27 18.56
N THR A 732 -18.98 22.23 19.05
CA THR A 732 -20.43 22.28 18.81
C THR A 732 -20.77 22.44 17.33
N PHE A 733 -20.02 23.28 16.60
CA PHE A 733 -20.17 23.40 15.15
C PHE A 733 -19.77 22.10 14.44
N ILE A 734 -18.62 21.53 14.82
CA ILE A 734 -18.08 20.31 14.23
C ILE A 734 -19.07 19.17 14.41
N ASP A 735 -19.58 18.95 15.62
CA ASP A 735 -20.55 17.90 15.92
C ASP A 735 -21.82 18.04 15.08
N ALA A 736 -22.42 19.24 15.05
CA ALA A 736 -23.65 19.50 14.29
C ALA A 736 -23.44 19.27 12.78
N PHE A 737 -22.33 19.77 12.23
CA PHE A 737 -21.96 19.59 10.83
C PHE A 737 -21.76 18.10 10.50
N MET A 738 -21.03 17.38 11.35
CA MET A 738 -20.71 15.97 11.16
C MET A 738 -21.95 15.07 11.24
N VAL A 739 -22.91 15.38 12.11
CA VAL A 739 -24.21 14.67 12.11
C VAL A 739 -24.97 14.91 10.80
N GLY A 740 -24.98 16.14 10.30
CA GLY A 740 -25.63 16.50 9.04
C GLY A 740 -25.07 15.76 7.82
N ILE A 741 -23.76 15.86 7.60
CA ILE A 741 -23.11 15.24 6.43
C ILE A 741 -23.21 13.71 6.45
N ASN A 742 -23.06 13.07 7.62
CA ASN A 742 -23.23 11.62 7.75
C ASN A 742 -24.70 11.21 7.54
N THR A 743 -25.67 12.02 7.96
CA THR A 743 -27.10 11.74 7.71
C THR A 743 -27.39 11.71 6.20
N GLN A 744 -26.86 12.68 5.45
CA GLN A 744 -26.99 12.72 3.99
C GLN A 744 -26.26 11.53 3.33
N PHE A 745 -25.01 11.31 3.71
CA PHE A 745 -24.19 10.32 3.04
C PHE A 745 -24.65 8.87 3.29
N ILE A 746 -25.13 8.54 4.50
CA ILE A 746 -25.74 7.24 4.79
C ILE A 746 -27.03 7.05 3.97
N SER A 747 -27.82 8.11 3.81
CA SER A 747 -29.03 8.06 3.00
C SER A 747 -28.71 7.77 1.54
N GLU A 748 -27.68 8.41 0.99
CA GLU A 748 -27.22 8.19 -0.39
C GLU A 748 -26.64 6.79 -0.60
N MET A 749 -25.78 6.31 0.31
CA MET A 749 -25.24 4.94 0.22
C MET A 749 -26.36 3.89 0.22
N ARG A 750 -27.40 4.08 1.05
CA ARG A 750 -28.57 3.19 1.06
C ARG A 750 -29.39 3.31 -0.22
N TRP A 751 -29.57 4.52 -0.74
CA TRP A 751 -30.27 4.74 -2.00
C TRP A 751 -29.57 4.04 -3.17
N ARG A 752 -28.23 4.00 -3.17
CA ARG A 752 -27.40 3.28 -4.14
C ARG A 752 -27.19 1.79 -3.84
N ASP A 753 -27.93 1.22 -2.88
CA ASP A 753 -27.90 -0.20 -2.52
C ASP A 753 -26.51 -0.70 -2.04
N LEU A 754 -25.74 0.18 -1.38
CA LEU A 754 -24.53 -0.25 -0.65
C LEU A 754 -24.92 -0.88 0.68
N ALA A 755 -24.43 -2.11 0.92
CA ALA A 755 -24.64 -2.87 2.15
C ALA A 755 -23.80 -2.31 3.32
N VAL A 756 -24.22 -1.16 3.84
CA VAL A 756 -23.58 -0.49 5.00
C VAL A 756 -24.37 -0.69 6.28
N THR A 757 -23.66 -0.87 7.39
CA THR A 757 -24.29 -1.02 8.70
C THR A 757 -25.13 0.20 9.05
N ARG A 758 -26.33 -0.01 9.59
CA ARG A 758 -27.28 1.10 9.85
C ARG A 758 -26.75 2.20 10.78
N THR A 759 -25.86 1.84 11.69
CA THR A 759 -25.27 2.71 12.73
C THR A 759 -23.84 3.12 12.41
N CYS A 760 -23.33 2.86 11.20
CA CYS A 760 -21.99 3.29 10.83
C CYS A 760 -21.86 4.82 10.85
N THR A 761 -20.63 5.30 10.94
CA THR A 761 -20.29 6.72 10.83
C THR A 761 -19.17 6.83 9.80
N PRO A 762 -19.52 6.96 8.51
CA PRO A 762 -18.53 6.92 7.43
C PRO A 762 -17.52 8.05 7.48
N LEU A 763 -17.95 9.24 7.87
CA LEU A 763 -17.11 10.43 7.96
C LEU A 763 -16.88 10.75 9.43
N ARG A 764 -15.65 10.62 9.90
CA ARG A 764 -15.26 10.94 11.28
C ARG A 764 -14.29 12.10 11.39
N MET A 765 -13.72 12.53 10.28
CA MET A 765 -12.69 13.56 10.22
C MET A 765 -13.32 14.86 9.73
N PHE A 766 -13.51 15.81 10.63
CA PHE A 766 -13.77 17.18 10.19
C PHE A 766 -12.46 17.82 9.76
N TRP A 767 -11.49 17.90 10.68
CA TRP A 767 -10.13 18.38 10.42
C TRP A 767 -9.18 17.25 10.02
N GLY A 768 -9.37 16.05 10.58
CA GLY A 768 -8.48 14.91 10.41
C GLY A 768 -7.12 15.10 11.09
N PRO A 769 -7.07 15.36 12.41
CA PRO A 769 -5.84 15.65 13.13
C PRO A 769 -4.83 14.50 13.00
N VAL A 770 -3.57 14.87 12.83
CA VAL A 770 -2.44 13.95 12.79
C VAL A 770 -2.04 13.58 14.21
N ASN A 771 -1.93 12.29 14.46
CA ASN A 771 -1.43 11.77 15.71
C ASN A 771 0.10 11.59 15.61
N TYR A 772 0.86 12.49 16.23
CA TYR A 772 2.34 12.50 16.24
C TYR A 772 2.99 11.26 16.88
N ALA A 773 2.23 10.38 17.55
CA ALA A 773 2.74 9.10 18.03
C ALA A 773 2.64 7.99 16.98
N THR A 774 1.70 8.08 16.03
CA THR A 774 1.42 7.02 15.03
C THR A 774 1.59 7.48 13.58
N HIS A 775 1.75 8.78 13.36
CA HIS A 775 1.74 9.44 12.05
C HIS A 775 0.48 9.20 11.20
N LYS A 776 -0.60 8.69 11.81
CA LYS A 776 -1.89 8.46 11.15
C LYS A 776 -2.85 9.59 11.47
N ARG A 777 -3.74 9.91 10.53
CA ARG A 777 -4.89 10.78 10.81
C ARG A 777 -5.87 10.02 11.69
N GLN A 778 -6.50 10.73 12.62
CA GLN A 778 -7.56 10.19 13.45
C GLN A 778 -8.86 10.97 13.23
N GLY A 779 -10.00 10.33 13.51
CA GLY A 779 -11.29 11.01 13.53
C GLY A 779 -11.31 12.13 14.57
N ASP A 780 -12.02 13.22 14.29
CA ASP A 780 -12.32 14.27 15.28
C ASP A 780 -13.42 13.80 16.24
N ILE A 781 -14.38 13.02 15.73
CA ILE A 781 -15.52 12.52 16.49
C ILE A 781 -15.47 11.00 16.73
N GLN A 782 -16.01 10.58 17.88
CA GLN A 782 -16.39 9.20 18.12
C GLN A 782 -17.48 8.78 17.13
N PRO A 783 -17.62 7.46 16.83
CA PRO A 783 -18.73 7.00 16.02
C PRO A 783 -20.07 7.46 16.62
N LEU A 784 -20.98 7.94 15.78
CA LEU A 784 -22.31 8.42 16.21
C LEU A 784 -23.16 7.33 16.86
N GLY A 785 -22.83 6.05 16.62
CA GLY A 785 -23.40 4.92 17.36
C GLY A 785 -23.00 4.88 18.85
N GLU A 786 -21.87 5.46 19.23
CA GLU A 786 -21.46 5.63 20.63
C GLU A 786 -22.21 6.82 21.28
N TRP A 787 -22.45 7.89 20.53
CA TRP A 787 -23.25 9.03 21.00
C TRP A 787 -24.69 8.61 21.33
N ALA A 788 -25.23 7.66 20.57
CA ALA A 788 -26.55 7.09 20.83
C ALA A 788 -26.66 6.34 22.17
N LYS A 789 -25.53 5.95 22.80
CA LYS A 789 -25.50 5.36 24.14
C LYS A 789 -25.57 6.41 25.25
N VAL A 790 -25.20 7.66 24.95
CA VAL A 790 -25.20 8.81 25.87
C VAL A 790 -26.05 9.98 25.33
N PRO A 791 -27.33 9.76 24.99
CA PRO A 791 -28.16 10.77 24.31
C PRO A 791 -28.46 12.02 25.16
N ALA A 792 -28.18 11.97 26.47
CA ALA A 792 -28.36 13.09 27.39
C ALA A 792 -27.20 14.10 27.35
N ASP A 793 -26.05 13.73 26.78
CA ASP A 793 -24.90 14.64 26.66
C ASP A 793 -25.24 15.77 25.67
N PRO A 794 -24.83 17.03 25.94
CA PRO A 794 -25.08 18.15 25.05
C PRO A 794 -24.25 18.05 23.76
N ILE A 795 -24.64 18.77 22.72
CA ILE A 795 -23.82 18.85 21.50
C ILE A 795 -22.45 19.49 21.80
N GLY A 796 -21.37 18.97 21.22
CA GLY A 796 -20.00 19.40 21.52
C GLY A 796 -19.41 18.79 22.80
N ALA A 797 -20.10 17.86 23.48
CA ALA A 797 -19.58 17.21 24.68
C ALA A 797 -18.24 16.48 24.44
N LEU A 798 -17.42 16.36 25.49
CA LEU A 798 -16.14 15.64 25.40
C LEU A 798 -16.32 14.15 25.01
N SER A 799 -17.42 13.52 25.41
CA SER A 799 -17.76 12.13 25.05
C SER A 799 -17.96 11.93 23.56
N HIS A 800 -18.26 13.00 22.82
CA HIS A 800 -18.44 12.98 21.37
C HIS A 800 -17.11 13.04 20.62
N GLN A 801 -16.06 13.54 21.27
CA GLN A 801 -14.79 13.86 20.63
C GLN A 801 -13.79 12.70 20.77
N SER A 802 -12.90 12.57 19.79
CA SER A 802 -11.79 11.60 19.83
C SER A 802 -10.56 12.21 20.50
N ILE A 803 -10.70 12.51 21.79
CA ILE A 803 -9.62 13.03 22.64
C ILE A 803 -8.95 11.86 23.36
N GLN A 804 -7.62 11.86 23.40
CA GLN A 804 -6.83 10.86 24.12
C GLN A 804 -6.49 11.34 25.53
N PRO A 805 -6.19 10.43 26.48
CA PRO A 805 -5.64 10.82 27.77
C PRO A 805 -4.40 11.71 27.61
N HIS A 806 -4.37 12.82 28.36
CA HIS A 806 -3.31 13.86 28.33
C HIS A 806 -3.24 14.74 27.08
N ASP A 807 -4.18 14.61 26.14
CA ASP A 807 -4.43 15.68 25.17
C ASP A 807 -4.93 16.90 25.96
N VAL A 808 -4.25 18.04 25.83
CA VAL A 808 -4.53 19.26 26.61
C VAL A 808 -5.71 20.00 25.98
N ALA A 809 -6.78 19.32 25.59
CA ALA A 809 -7.99 19.98 25.13
C ALA A 809 -8.70 20.62 26.35
N ASN A 810 -9.37 21.75 26.14
CA ASN A 810 -10.13 22.43 27.20
C ASN A 810 -11.27 21.52 27.72
N ALA A 811 -11.90 21.83 28.87
CA ALA A 811 -13.00 21.04 29.43
C ALA A 811 -14.22 20.91 28.48
N ASN A 812 -14.30 21.75 27.45
CA ASN A 812 -15.30 21.71 26.38
C ASN A 812 -14.77 21.09 25.06
N GLY A 813 -13.51 20.64 25.02
CA GLY A 813 -12.84 20.02 23.87
C GLY A 813 -12.34 20.99 22.80
N SER A 814 -12.38 22.30 23.04
CA SER A 814 -11.77 23.26 22.12
C SER A 814 -10.24 23.17 22.13
N ARG A 815 -9.65 23.43 20.95
CA ARG A 815 -8.20 23.40 20.70
C ARG A 815 -7.72 24.75 20.17
N LEU A 816 -6.50 25.13 20.51
CA LEU A 816 -5.88 26.38 20.08
C LEU A 816 -5.62 26.39 18.56
N VAL A 817 -6.07 27.45 17.90
CA VAL A 817 -5.84 27.72 16.48
C VAL A 817 -5.09 29.05 16.35
N LEU A 818 -3.91 29.04 15.76
CA LEU A 818 -3.16 30.25 15.43
C LEU A 818 -3.36 30.57 13.95
N THR A 819 -3.98 31.70 13.68
CA THR A 819 -4.27 32.16 12.31
C THR A 819 -3.33 33.30 11.93
N PHE A 820 -2.74 33.19 10.76
CA PHE A 820 -1.78 34.14 10.21
C PHE A 820 -2.36 34.73 8.94
N ARG A 821 -2.40 36.07 8.86
CA ARG A 821 -2.63 36.79 7.61
C ARG A 821 -1.32 37.44 7.18
N SER A 822 -0.48 36.72 6.45
CA SER A 822 0.85 37.17 6.03
C SER A 822 1.34 36.48 4.75
N ASP A 823 2.20 37.17 4.01
CA ASP A 823 2.91 36.61 2.85
C ASP A 823 4.00 35.59 3.25
N LEU A 824 4.29 35.43 4.55
CA LEU A 824 5.31 34.52 5.09
C LEU A 824 5.16 33.09 4.57
N PHE A 825 3.99 32.46 4.74
CA PHE A 825 3.77 31.06 4.34
C PHE A 825 3.63 30.88 2.83
N ARG A 826 3.33 31.96 2.09
CA ARG A 826 3.36 31.94 0.63
C ARG A 826 4.80 31.89 0.11
N ARG A 827 5.71 32.66 0.72
CA ARG A 827 7.12 32.74 0.34
C ARG A 827 7.96 31.60 0.93
N TYR A 828 7.63 31.17 2.14
CA TYR A 828 8.31 30.11 2.89
C TYR A 828 7.32 29.01 3.26
N PRO A 829 6.79 28.23 2.29
CA PRO A 829 5.78 27.21 2.55
C PRO A 829 6.27 26.07 3.46
N SER A 830 7.59 25.87 3.54
CA SER A 830 8.21 24.85 4.39
C SER A 830 8.53 25.35 5.80
N THR A 831 8.05 26.54 6.20
CA THR A 831 8.22 27.08 7.55
C THR A 831 7.73 26.09 8.58
N LEU A 832 8.59 25.72 9.53
CA LEU A 832 8.22 24.84 10.63
C LEU A 832 7.60 25.68 11.75
N VAL A 833 6.32 25.45 12.01
CA VAL A 833 5.56 26.13 13.07
C VAL A 833 5.36 25.16 14.22
N TYR A 834 5.73 25.53 15.44
CA TYR A 834 5.50 24.70 16.62
C TYR A 834 5.37 25.54 17.89
N LEU A 835 4.82 24.94 18.94
CA LEU A 835 4.80 25.53 20.28
C LEU A 835 5.85 24.88 21.18
N VAL A 836 6.46 25.69 22.05
CA VAL A 836 7.41 25.24 23.07
C VAL A 836 6.84 25.54 24.45
N LYS A 837 6.77 24.52 25.31
CA LYS A 837 6.39 24.64 26.72
C LYS A 837 7.63 24.50 27.61
N PRO A 838 8.17 25.60 28.18
CA PRO A 838 9.27 25.52 29.12
C PRO A 838 8.86 24.82 30.41
N GLY A 839 9.69 23.91 30.91
CA GLY A 839 9.57 23.29 32.23
C GLY A 839 10.11 24.18 33.35
N ALA A 840 9.77 23.83 34.60
CA ALA A 840 10.30 24.53 35.77
C ALA A 840 11.82 24.36 35.85
N GLY A 841 12.57 25.46 35.75
CA GLY A 841 14.03 25.48 35.78
C GLY A 841 14.72 25.37 34.41
N ASP A 842 13.97 25.26 33.32
CA ASP A 842 14.54 25.30 31.97
C ASP A 842 15.08 26.69 31.64
N ASN A 843 16.26 26.74 30.99
CA ASN A 843 16.71 27.95 30.32
C ASN A 843 15.95 28.11 29.00
N VAL A 844 15.00 29.04 28.97
CA VAL A 844 14.11 29.27 27.80
C VAL A 844 14.92 29.57 26.53
N ASP A 845 16.00 30.35 26.63
CA ASP A 845 16.82 30.74 25.47
C ASP A 845 17.56 29.53 24.87
N GLU A 846 18.11 28.64 25.72
CA GLU A 846 18.72 27.39 25.26
C GLU A 846 17.68 26.44 24.65
N LEU A 847 16.49 26.37 25.24
CA LEU A 847 15.40 25.52 24.75
C LEU A 847 14.91 25.97 23.36
N LEU A 848 14.74 27.28 23.13
CA LEU A 848 14.34 27.84 21.84
C LEU A 848 15.41 27.63 20.75
N LYS A 849 16.70 27.57 21.14
CA LYS A 849 17.83 27.29 20.23
C LYS A 849 18.05 25.81 19.95
N SER A 850 17.46 24.91 20.73
CA SER A 850 17.61 23.46 20.56
C SER A 850 16.80 22.91 19.37
N THR A 851 17.22 21.81 18.77
CA THR A 851 16.49 21.15 17.67
C THR A 851 15.12 20.65 18.18
N PRO A 852 14.00 20.98 17.52
CA PRO A 852 12.67 20.60 18.00
C PRO A 852 12.44 19.09 17.86
N GLN A 853 12.04 18.44 18.96
CA GLN A 853 11.64 17.04 18.98
C GLN A 853 10.11 16.93 18.92
N LEU A 854 9.55 16.91 17.70
CA LEU A 854 8.09 16.85 17.48
C LEU A 854 7.53 15.44 17.52
N ASP A 855 8.34 14.46 17.14
CA ASP A 855 7.92 13.06 17.02
C ASP A 855 8.34 12.25 18.26
N MET A 856 7.53 11.24 18.59
CA MET A 856 7.84 10.30 19.68
C MET A 856 9.11 9.50 19.38
N LEU A 857 9.21 8.93 18.16
CA LEU A 857 10.31 8.11 17.67
C LEU A 857 10.33 8.13 16.14
N GLU A 858 11.50 8.25 15.51
CA GLU A 858 11.63 8.09 14.05
C GLU A 858 11.23 6.66 13.64
N GLY A 859 10.12 6.52 12.91
CA GLY A 859 9.74 5.25 12.27
C GLY A 859 9.09 4.20 13.18
N ALA A 860 8.39 4.60 14.26
CA ALA A 860 7.72 3.65 15.16
C ALA A 860 6.64 2.80 14.43
N PRO A 861 6.74 1.45 14.45
CA PRO A 861 5.69 0.58 13.92
C PRO A 861 4.45 0.52 14.83
N ASP A 862 3.32 0.06 14.28
CA ASP A 862 2.12 -0.29 15.04
C ASP A 862 2.50 -1.29 16.17
N GLY A 863 2.41 -0.87 17.44
CA GLY A 863 2.76 -1.73 18.59
C GLY A 863 3.38 -1.04 19.82
N VAL A 864 3.53 0.29 19.84
CA VAL A 864 4.00 1.00 21.05
C VAL A 864 2.98 0.84 22.19
N PRO A 865 3.40 0.45 23.42
CA PRO A 865 2.50 0.36 24.55
C PRO A 865 1.83 1.71 24.87
N GLN A 866 0.52 1.70 25.14
CA GLN A 866 -0.26 2.90 25.43
C GLN A 866 0.32 3.74 26.59
N ALA A 867 0.89 3.07 27.61
CA ALA A 867 1.51 3.76 28.76
C ALA A 867 2.74 4.60 28.37
N ASP A 868 3.53 4.14 27.41
CA ASP A 868 4.68 4.90 26.91
C ASP A 868 4.23 6.09 26.07
N ILE A 869 3.13 5.92 25.32
CA ILE A 869 2.48 7.00 24.58
C ILE A 869 2.00 8.10 25.53
N GLU A 870 1.31 7.71 26.60
CA GLU A 870 0.81 8.63 27.62
C GLU A 870 1.94 9.35 28.36
N LYS A 871 3.05 8.66 28.65
CA LYS A 871 4.22 9.25 29.27
C LYS A 871 4.86 10.31 28.37
N TRP A 872 5.10 10.00 27.11
CA TRP A 872 5.65 10.96 26.16
C TRP A 872 4.73 12.18 25.97
N ARG A 873 3.41 11.97 25.82
CA ARG A 873 2.45 13.09 25.69
C ARG A 873 2.49 14.04 26.89
N ARG A 874 2.71 13.50 28.08
CA ARG A 874 2.83 14.28 29.32
C ARG A 874 4.13 15.08 29.42
N ASP A 875 5.23 14.48 28.98
CA ASP A 875 6.58 15.01 29.19
C ASP A 875 7.12 15.83 28.00
N ARG A 876 6.41 15.85 26.85
CA ARG A 876 6.84 16.57 25.65
C ARG A 876 6.91 18.08 25.88
N LYS A 877 7.98 18.70 25.39
CA LYS A 877 8.20 20.16 25.44
C LYS A 877 7.85 20.86 24.12
N PHE A 878 7.90 20.13 23.00
CA PHE A 878 7.59 20.65 21.66
C PHE A 878 6.24 20.10 21.20
N PHE A 879 5.41 20.96 20.63
CA PHE A 879 4.07 20.63 20.16
C PHE A 879 3.96 21.08 18.71
N GLY A 880 3.90 20.11 17.79
CA GLY A 880 3.62 20.36 16.38
C GLY A 880 2.13 20.62 16.13
N PRO A 881 1.78 21.26 14.99
CA PRO A 881 0.39 21.46 14.60
C PRO A 881 -0.26 20.12 14.28
N ILE A 882 -1.36 19.78 14.94
CA ILE A 882 -2.12 18.55 14.64
C ILE A 882 -2.84 18.64 13.30
N PHE A 883 -3.13 19.85 12.82
CA PHE A 883 -3.48 20.10 11.43
C PHE A 883 -3.16 21.55 11.07
N ALA A 884 -3.05 21.80 9.77
CA ALA A 884 -2.86 23.12 9.21
C ALA A 884 -3.70 23.25 7.93
N GLY A 885 -4.08 24.47 7.59
CA GLY A 885 -4.85 24.75 6.38
C GLY A 885 -4.67 26.19 5.92
N THR A 886 -4.98 26.40 4.64
CA THR A 886 -4.85 27.71 3.98
C THR A 886 -6.18 28.06 3.33
N LEU A 887 -6.78 29.19 3.71
CA LEU A 887 -8.05 29.68 3.13
C LEU A 887 -7.81 30.52 1.87
N THR A 888 -6.78 31.36 1.92
CA THR A 888 -6.28 32.19 0.82
C THR A 888 -4.74 32.15 0.88
N PRO A 889 -4.01 32.50 -0.19
CA PRO A 889 -2.54 32.46 -0.18
C PRO A 889 -1.88 33.25 0.97
N GLU A 890 -2.58 34.24 1.53
CA GLU A 890 -2.12 35.05 2.65
C GLU A 890 -2.67 34.57 4.01
N LEU A 891 -3.70 33.72 4.04
CA LEU A 891 -4.38 33.31 5.27
C LEU A 891 -4.17 31.81 5.52
N THR A 892 -3.29 31.52 6.48
CA THR A 892 -2.94 30.16 6.90
C THR A 892 -3.20 30.01 8.40
N PHE A 893 -3.73 28.87 8.82
CA PHE A 893 -3.96 28.56 10.23
C PHE A 893 -3.30 27.24 10.63
N PHE A 894 -2.87 27.19 11.88
CA PHE A 894 -2.23 26.03 12.51
C PHE A 894 -2.95 25.70 13.81
N THR A 895 -3.34 24.45 13.99
CA THR A 895 -4.05 24.03 15.19
C THR A 895 -3.18 23.11 16.02
N PHE A 896 -3.19 23.33 17.33
CA PHE A 896 -2.36 22.62 18.28
C PHE A 896 -3.23 21.87 19.28
N ASP A 897 -2.71 20.75 19.76
CA ASP A 897 -3.34 19.98 20.84
C ASP A 897 -3.04 20.62 22.22
N VAL A 898 -3.46 21.88 22.34
CA VAL A 898 -3.24 22.77 23.48
C VAL A 898 -4.53 23.52 23.78
N ALA A 899 -4.84 23.67 25.07
CA ALA A 899 -6.02 24.37 25.53
C ALA A 899 -5.80 25.86 25.25
N PRO A 900 -6.77 26.57 24.66
CA PRO A 900 -6.56 27.97 24.35
C PRO A 900 -6.29 28.85 25.58
N SER A 901 -6.81 28.46 26.76
CA SER A 901 -6.54 29.12 28.04
C SER A 901 -5.09 29.04 28.51
N ASP A 902 -4.34 28.05 28.02
CA ASP A 902 -3.00 27.75 28.49
C ASP A 902 -1.93 28.41 27.61
N ILE A 903 -2.32 29.19 26.58
CA ILE A 903 -1.41 29.79 25.61
C ILE A 903 -0.28 30.59 26.28
N ASP A 904 -0.53 31.22 27.43
CA ASP A 904 0.45 31.95 28.25
C ASP A 904 1.68 31.12 28.66
N LEU A 905 1.53 29.79 28.69
CA LEU A 905 2.58 28.85 29.09
C LEU A 905 3.49 28.45 27.92
N TYR A 906 3.19 28.89 26.69
CA TYR A 906 3.86 28.45 25.48
C TYR A 906 4.57 29.60 24.76
N TRP A 907 5.55 29.24 23.94
CA TRP A 907 6.16 30.09 22.93
C TRP A 907 5.84 29.56 21.56
N LEU A 908 5.29 30.41 20.69
CA LEU A 908 5.14 30.10 19.27
C LEU A 908 6.48 30.30 18.59
N VAL A 909 6.96 29.28 17.89
CA VAL A 909 8.22 29.35 17.13
C VAL A 909 7.93 29.18 15.65
N LEU A 910 8.43 30.13 14.86
CA LEU A 910 8.52 30.08 13.42
C LEU A 910 9.98 29.78 13.07
N ASP A 911 10.26 28.54 12.69
CA ASP A 911 11.60 28.06 12.37
C ASP A 911 11.74 28.00 10.85
N GLU A 912 12.69 28.78 10.32
CA GLU A 912 13.06 28.75 8.92
C GLU A 912 13.71 27.39 8.64
N PRO A 913 13.12 26.54 7.79
CA PRO A 913 13.73 25.26 7.44
C PRO A 913 15.12 25.54 6.84
N PRO A 914 16.12 24.68 7.07
CA PRO A 914 17.45 24.91 6.57
C PRO A 914 17.41 25.07 5.05
N ALA A 915 17.61 26.31 4.60
CA ALA A 915 17.77 26.64 3.21
C ALA A 915 19.09 26.04 2.69
N GLU A 916 19.24 26.02 1.37
CA GLU A 916 20.58 25.88 0.79
C GLU A 916 21.54 26.92 1.41
N LEU A 917 22.85 26.62 1.45
CA LEU A 917 23.83 27.53 2.05
C LEU A 917 23.83 28.89 1.33
N ARG A 918 23.28 29.92 1.98
CA ARG A 918 23.25 31.31 1.50
C ARG A 918 24.22 32.20 2.29
N PHE A 919 24.48 33.39 1.76
CA PHE A 919 25.21 34.44 2.45
C PHE A 919 24.35 35.69 2.51
N ARG A 920 24.35 36.38 3.64
CA ARG A 920 23.66 37.66 3.86
C ARG A 920 24.62 38.82 3.62
N ASN A 921 24.05 39.97 3.30
CA ASN A 921 24.79 41.23 3.19
C ASN A 921 25.15 41.87 4.55
N VAL A 922 24.54 41.41 5.63
CA VAL A 922 24.84 41.76 7.03
C VAL A 922 25.15 40.49 7.83
N ASN A 923 25.85 40.63 8.97
CA ASN A 923 26.10 39.47 9.84
C ASN A 923 24.83 39.10 10.65
N PRO A 924 24.81 37.98 11.39
CA PRO A 924 23.67 37.56 12.21
C PRO A 924 23.27 38.55 13.33
N ASP A 925 24.16 39.47 13.72
CA ASP A 925 23.89 40.54 14.69
C ASP A 925 23.46 41.86 14.00
N ASP A 926 23.18 41.81 12.70
CA ASP A 926 22.76 42.98 11.90
C ASP A 926 23.85 44.09 11.82
N LYS A 927 25.12 43.68 11.98
CA LYS A 927 26.34 44.50 11.90
C LYS A 927 27.04 44.34 10.54
N PRO A 928 27.90 45.31 10.14
CA PRO A 928 28.69 45.19 8.92
C PRO A 928 29.58 43.94 8.90
N LEU A 929 29.68 43.30 7.73
CA LEU A 929 30.51 42.13 7.51
C LEU A 929 32.00 42.43 7.69
N THR A 930 32.75 41.46 8.20
CA THR A 930 34.20 41.61 8.43
C THR A 930 34.96 41.33 7.14
N LYS A 931 35.70 42.34 6.65
CA LYS A 931 36.44 42.30 5.36
C LYS A 931 37.96 42.09 5.52
N THR A 932 38.41 41.33 6.52
CA THR A 932 39.85 41.10 6.78
C THR A 932 40.48 40.13 5.78
N ASN A 933 39.78 39.04 5.46
CA ASN A 933 40.11 38.08 4.39
C ASN A 933 38.83 37.36 3.95
N ALA A 934 38.87 36.63 2.83
CA ALA A 934 37.68 35.96 2.29
C ALA A 934 37.11 34.85 3.19
N ALA A 935 37.93 34.17 4.00
CA ALA A 935 37.43 33.13 4.91
C ALA A 935 36.62 33.74 6.06
N THR A 936 37.12 34.81 6.66
CA THR A 936 36.41 35.55 7.72
C THR A 936 35.16 36.23 7.15
N PHE A 937 35.23 36.79 5.95
CA PHE A 937 34.06 37.31 5.25
C PHE A 937 32.99 36.22 5.11
N ALA A 938 33.34 35.09 4.49
CA ALA A 938 32.42 33.97 4.29
C ALA A 938 31.82 33.46 5.60
N GLN A 939 32.63 33.34 6.65
CA GLN A 939 32.15 32.89 7.96
C GLN A 939 31.16 33.88 8.60
N THR A 940 31.41 35.19 8.48
CA THR A 940 30.52 36.23 9.05
C THR A 940 29.29 36.52 8.19
N ALA A 941 29.38 36.26 6.89
CA ALA A 941 28.30 36.43 5.93
C ALA A 941 27.41 35.19 5.82
N LEU A 942 27.86 34.04 6.33
CA LEU A 942 27.09 32.79 6.28
C LEU A 942 25.74 32.98 6.94
N ASP A 943 24.69 32.65 6.19
CA ASP A 943 23.33 32.71 6.67
C ASP A 943 23.07 31.61 7.69
N GLN A 944 22.43 31.96 8.81
CA GLN A 944 22.04 31.01 9.84
C GLN A 944 20.53 30.82 9.79
N PRO A 945 20.01 29.60 10.06
CA PRO A 945 18.58 29.36 10.17
C PRO A 945 17.96 30.35 11.15
N THR A 946 16.95 31.09 10.70
CA THR A 946 16.28 32.08 11.52
C THR A 946 15.16 31.43 12.32
N ARG A 947 15.13 31.68 13.63
CA ARG A 947 13.99 31.33 14.49
C ARG A 947 13.39 32.56 15.09
N VAL A 948 12.11 32.77 14.85
CA VAL A 948 11.34 33.82 15.51
C VAL A 948 10.45 33.18 16.56
N ALA A 949 10.71 33.53 17.82
CA ALA A 949 9.95 33.06 18.97
C ALA A 949 9.05 34.18 19.48
N ILE A 950 7.78 33.86 19.65
CA ILE A 950 6.71 34.78 20.03
C ILE A 950 6.11 34.28 21.35
N SER A 951 6.06 35.16 22.34
CA SER A 951 5.56 34.80 23.67
C SER A 951 4.05 34.60 23.67
N GLY A 952 3.59 33.46 24.18
CA GLY A 952 2.17 33.16 24.35
C GLY A 952 1.45 34.12 25.30
N LYS A 953 2.18 34.68 26.27
CA LYS A 953 1.66 35.73 27.16
C LYS A 953 1.30 37.02 26.40
N GLU A 954 2.10 37.36 25.38
CA GLU A 954 1.80 38.51 24.53
C GLU A 954 0.59 38.22 23.64
N LEU A 955 0.52 37.00 23.06
CA LEU A 955 -0.63 36.53 22.29
C LEU A 955 -1.93 36.63 23.10
N ASN A 956 -1.98 36.10 24.33
CA ASN A 956 -3.19 36.14 25.16
C ASN A 956 -3.59 37.55 25.60
N SER A 957 -2.61 38.41 25.90
CA SER A 957 -2.87 39.76 26.39
C SER A 957 -3.59 40.66 25.38
N ARG A 958 -3.59 40.26 24.10
CA ARG A 958 -4.15 41.02 22.98
C ARG A 958 -5.36 40.35 22.35
N GLY A 959 -5.93 39.33 22.99
CA GLY A 959 -7.13 38.62 22.53
C GLY A 959 -6.80 37.31 21.85
#